data_AF-A0A919EBM3-F1
#
_entry.id   AF-A0A919EBM3-F1
#
_cell.length_a   1.000
_cell.length_b   1.000
_cell.length_c   1.000
_cell.angle_alpha   90.00
_cell.angle_beta   90.00
_cell.angle_gamma   90.00
#
_symmetry.space_group_name_H-M   'P 1'
#
loop_
_entity.id
_entity.type
_entity.pdbx_description
1 polymer ?
#
loop_
_entity_poly.entity_id
_entity_poly.type
_entity_poly.pdbx_seq_one_letter_code
_entity_poly.pdbx_strand_id
1 'polypeptide(L)'
;MKCFLSHSSLDKNHYVSKVAEKLSPNIEYDEMTFEEGKGNFEEIINALNRSDIFVLFLSENSLSSEWVAREISEAKLRLENGALKRIFPIVIDRAITYQDERIPEWIRENYNLRPITKPTLAAKRIKERMIEASWNSHPMLKKRDQIFVGRNKYIDDFEQRIDDFSKAPPLVVFTSGLREIGRKSLLRRALAKANVTRETYEPIRIDLNRDDNIEGFILKLSDLNLSDDIDTSNLLSRTTADKETLCAKLIDDIICSHEILLIDDHYCIVRYDRDIAPWFMNTIEKVEHKQIGLCVATSAKAAKYKYIRDDRLYFIELPELQQAERAGLFKRYCQYLDVELTNQVYENFIPLLKGFPEQVTYAATLIKELGVRGAFQRSHEIVSFSTYKASIFLRQYEDEEPVLAFLRFLASFEFVSLDFTQQIAEEINLPLTDYIDRFVADSVCEPIGGSGQYFRINEVIRDAVVRDRTHMTSEYHSALHKFVKHFARNYSTEEFDVSEYHIAVKQALVMHVNLPESMMIPAHFLQSMRDLYFEKSYKEVVQLADRVMQNSNYYDEHTRQDILYYLCQSLARLKDPRFTSEVQKISGPEHDFLFGFYYRQKRRYDDALVRYRRAMNHVRTEQRARREVVFILVSIEDYEQGLSLAEENYLRYPSNPFIAQAYFQCLLYAPGQEQKQEKLHKILESLEKVGGARGKEIHSSLAAIYEHKFGDKQQAYRNIDEAIREYSDVAYPVLTKLDMAVQDMNRNLISESLSMLSNAGATSGHTTIKAKAQALLAAFDGDQGEANRIVENELSDLSSNAKERLIRRIRSII
;
A
#
# COMPACT_ATOMS: atom_id res chain seq x y z
N MET A 1 -16.17 27.72 -8.52
CA MET A 1 -16.64 29.01 -7.99
C MET A 1 -15.74 30.08 -8.56
N LYS A 2 -16.29 31.13 -9.18
CA LYS A 2 -15.52 32.26 -9.73
C LYS A 2 -15.71 33.53 -8.88
N CYS A 3 -14.68 34.38 -8.83
CA CYS A 3 -14.74 35.67 -8.15
C CYS A 3 -14.63 36.85 -9.13
N PHE A 4 -15.54 37.81 -9.03
CA PHE A 4 -15.38 39.12 -9.66
C PHE A 4 -14.53 40.03 -8.77
N LEU A 5 -13.48 40.64 -9.32
CA LEU A 5 -12.58 41.53 -8.57
C LEU A 5 -12.91 43.00 -8.88
N SER A 6 -13.71 43.65 -8.03
CA SER A 6 -14.09 45.07 -8.15
C SER A 6 -13.06 45.98 -7.47
N HIS A 7 -12.48 46.89 -8.24
CA HIS A 7 -11.35 47.73 -7.81
C HIS A 7 -11.18 48.98 -8.70
N SER A 8 -10.34 49.92 -8.26
CA SER A 8 -9.88 51.04 -9.10
C SER A 8 -8.65 50.65 -9.93
N SER A 9 -8.53 51.15 -11.16
CA SER A 9 -7.36 50.93 -12.02
C SER A 9 -6.04 51.39 -11.37
N LEU A 10 -6.10 52.37 -10.45
CA LEU A 10 -4.94 52.85 -9.70
C LEU A 10 -4.43 51.83 -8.68
N ASP A 11 -5.28 50.89 -8.25
CA ASP A 11 -4.96 49.91 -7.23
C ASP A 11 -4.43 48.58 -7.78
N LYS A 12 -4.38 48.46 -9.11
CA LYS A 12 -3.96 47.25 -9.82
C LYS A 12 -2.52 46.87 -9.51
N ASN A 13 -1.58 47.74 -9.86
CA ASN A 13 -0.14 47.43 -9.87
C ASN A 13 0.40 47.08 -8.49
N HIS A 14 -0.10 47.74 -7.44
CA HIS A 14 0.44 47.58 -6.10
C HIS A 14 -0.24 46.46 -5.30
N TYR A 15 -1.49 46.12 -5.62
CA TYR A 15 -2.30 45.18 -4.82
C TYR A 15 -3.08 44.16 -5.66
N VAL A 16 -4.03 44.61 -6.49
CA VAL A 16 -5.07 43.73 -7.06
C VAL A 16 -4.50 42.74 -8.09
N SER A 17 -3.52 43.13 -8.90
CA SER A 17 -2.88 42.21 -9.87
C SER A 17 -2.22 41.02 -9.17
N LYS A 18 -1.53 41.26 -8.06
CA LYS A 18 -0.90 40.21 -7.22
C LYS A 18 -1.93 39.26 -6.61
N VAL A 19 -3.11 39.78 -6.24
CA VAL A 19 -4.23 38.94 -5.77
C VAL A 19 -4.79 38.11 -6.92
N ALA A 20 -4.99 38.72 -8.09
CA ALA A 20 -5.50 38.06 -9.29
C ALA A 20 -4.59 36.90 -9.72
N GLU A 21 -3.27 37.12 -9.81
CA GLU A 21 -2.28 36.08 -10.14
C GLU A 21 -2.37 34.85 -9.23
N LYS A 22 -2.56 35.05 -7.92
CA LYS A 22 -2.68 33.95 -6.93
C LYS A 22 -4.04 33.21 -6.99
N LEU A 23 -5.07 33.82 -7.57
CA LEU A 23 -6.44 33.26 -7.65
C LEU A 23 -6.81 32.70 -9.03
N SER A 24 -6.07 33.08 -10.07
CA SER A 24 -6.25 32.59 -11.44
C SER A 24 -6.22 31.05 -11.50
N PRO A 25 -7.06 30.42 -12.36
CA PRO A 25 -7.94 31.02 -13.38
C PRO A 25 -9.37 31.29 -12.89
N ASN A 26 -9.68 31.13 -11.60
CA ASN A 26 -11.06 31.17 -11.09
C ASN A 26 -11.54 32.58 -10.74
N ILE A 27 -11.21 33.57 -11.58
CA ILE A 27 -11.53 34.98 -11.38
C ILE A 27 -12.11 35.59 -12.67
N GLU A 28 -12.77 36.72 -12.50
CA GLU A 28 -13.07 37.67 -13.57
C GLU A 28 -12.37 38.99 -13.18
N TYR A 29 -11.42 39.39 -14.02
CA TYR A 29 -10.51 40.52 -13.83
C TYR A 29 -10.29 41.17 -15.20
N ASP A 30 -10.50 42.48 -15.27
CA ASP A 30 -10.64 43.23 -16.52
C ASP A 30 -9.45 43.07 -17.50
N GLU A 31 -8.20 43.00 -17.02
CA GLU A 31 -7.02 42.79 -17.88
C GLU A 31 -6.85 41.34 -18.38
N MET A 32 -7.50 40.37 -17.75
CA MET A 32 -7.31 38.95 -18.05
C MET A 32 -8.50 38.30 -18.74
N THR A 33 -9.73 38.76 -18.47
CA THR A 33 -10.94 38.04 -18.88
C THR A 33 -11.89 38.83 -19.78
N PHE A 34 -11.72 40.14 -19.94
CA PHE A 34 -12.61 40.94 -20.79
C PHE A 34 -12.14 40.87 -22.25
N GLU A 35 -13.09 40.77 -23.18
CA GLU A 35 -12.78 40.69 -24.61
C GLU A 35 -12.42 42.05 -25.21
N GLU A 36 -11.33 42.11 -25.98
CA GLU A 36 -10.89 43.32 -26.69
C GLU A 36 -11.97 43.80 -27.68
N GLY A 37 -12.31 45.09 -27.62
CA GLY A 37 -13.24 45.73 -28.57
C GLY A 37 -14.73 45.71 -28.18
N LYS A 38 -15.10 45.13 -27.03
CA LYS A 38 -16.47 45.20 -26.48
C LYS A 38 -16.67 46.38 -25.52
N GLY A 39 -17.93 46.73 -25.26
CA GLY A 39 -18.27 47.81 -24.33
C GLY A 39 -18.01 47.41 -22.87
N ASN A 40 -17.26 48.24 -22.12
CA ASN A 40 -16.88 47.95 -20.73
C ASN A 40 -18.05 47.59 -19.82
N PHE A 41 -19.19 48.26 -19.96
CA PHE A 41 -20.38 47.97 -19.14
C PHE A 41 -20.99 46.60 -19.44
N GLU A 42 -21.05 46.21 -20.71
CA GLU A 42 -21.55 44.89 -21.12
C GLU A 42 -20.64 43.78 -20.58
N GLU A 43 -19.32 43.97 -20.66
CA GLU A 43 -18.35 43.01 -20.13
C GLU A 43 -18.41 42.89 -18.60
N ILE A 44 -18.60 43.99 -17.86
CA ILE A 44 -18.82 43.96 -16.41
C ILE A 44 -20.06 43.12 -16.07
N ILE A 45 -21.18 43.33 -16.75
CA ILE A 45 -22.42 42.58 -16.54
C ILE A 45 -22.22 41.09 -16.86
N ASN A 46 -21.55 40.78 -17.98
CA ASN A 46 -21.23 39.42 -18.37
C ASN A 46 -20.33 38.72 -17.34
N ALA A 47 -19.29 39.39 -16.87
CA ALA A 47 -18.36 38.89 -15.86
C ALA A 47 -19.03 38.68 -14.49
N LEU A 48 -19.89 39.61 -14.06
CA LEU A 48 -20.69 39.45 -12.85
C LEU A 48 -21.65 38.24 -12.96
N ASN A 49 -22.28 38.04 -14.12
CA ASN A 49 -23.16 36.89 -14.36
C ASN A 49 -22.40 35.54 -14.34
N ARG A 50 -21.10 35.53 -14.64
CA ARG A 50 -20.24 34.34 -14.55
C ARG A 50 -19.63 34.11 -13.16
N SER A 51 -19.84 35.03 -12.22
CA SER A 51 -19.19 35.04 -10.91
C SER A 51 -20.13 34.60 -9.80
N ASP A 52 -19.62 33.81 -8.86
CA ASP A 52 -20.37 33.38 -7.67
C ASP A 52 -20.13 34.33 -6.47
N ILE A 53 -18.98 34.99 -6.45
CA ILE A 53 -18.53 35.84 -5.34
C ILE A 53 -18.08 37.18 -5.90
N PHE A 54 -18.50 38.27 -5.26
CA PHE A 54 -18.06 39.62 -5.57
C PHE A 54 -17.06 40.08 -4.51
N VAL A 55 -15.82 40.32 -4.91
CA VAL A 55 -14.77 40.84 -4.05
C VAL A 55 -14.63 42.33 -4.30
N LEU A 56 -14.85 43.13 -3.27
CA LEU A 56 -14.76 44.59 -3.35
C LEU A 56 -13.51 45.06 -2.63
N PHE A 57 -12.55 45.62 -3.35
CA PHE A 57 -11.35 46.23 -2.77
C PHE A 57 -11.61 47.71 -2.46
N LEU A 58 -11.62 48.05 -1.17
CA LEU A 58 -11.92 49.38 -0.64
C LEU A 58 -10.63 50.18 -0.39
N SER A 59 -10.54 51.30 -1.08
CA SER A 59 -9.48 52.31 -1.09
C SER A 59 -10.09 53.69 -1.36
N GLU A 60 -9.34 54.77 -1.13
CA GLU A 60 -9.72 56.12 -1.55
C GLU A 60 -10.11 56.20 -3.06
N ASN A 61 -9.35 55.50 -3.90
CA ASN A 61 -9.53 55.50 -5.35
C ASN A 61 -10.75 54.69 -5.80
N SER A 62 -11.03 53.57 -5.14
CA SER A 62 -12.19 52.71 -5.46
C SER A 62 -13.51 53.37 -5.06
N LEU A 63 -13.55 54.05 -3.91
CA LEU A 63 -14.75 54.72 -3.40
C LEU A 63 -15.13 55.97 -4.19
N SER A 64 -14.17 56.57 -4.91
CA SER A 64 -14.39 57.70 -5.82
C SER A 64 -14.67 57.29 -7.26
N SER A 65 -14.60 55.99 -7.59
CA SER A 65 -14.81 55.48 -8.95
C SER A 65 -16.28 55.26 -9.27
N GLU A 66 -16.79 55.92 -10.32
CA GLU A 66 -18.16 55.69 -10.83
C GLU A 66 -18.38 54.25 -11.28
N TRP A 67 -17.35 53.59 -11.82
CA TRP A 67 -17.45 52.19 -12.28
C TRP A 67 -17.65 51.24 -11.09
N VAL A 68 -16.86 51.41 -10.03
CA VAL A 68 -16.98 50.60 -8.80
C VAL A 68 -18.34 50.83 -8.15
N ALA A 69 -18.86 52.06 -8.11
CA ALA A 69 -20.19 52.35 -7.59
C ALA A 69 -21.31 51.64 -8.37
N ARG A 70 -21.20 51.57 -9.71
CA ARG A 70 -22.12 50.80 -10.55
C ARG A 70 -22.01 49.30 -10.30
N GLU A 71 -20.79 48.77 -10.24
CA GLU A 71 -20.52 47.36 -9.93
C GLU A 71 -21.12 46.93 -8.58
N ILE A 72 -20.98 47.76 -7.54
CA ILE A 72 -21.57 47.52 -6.21
C ILE A 72 -23.10 47.44 -6.30
N SER A 73 -23.72 48.34 -7.06
CA SER A 73 -25.19 48.39 -7.22
C SER A 73 -25.70 47.13 -7.95
N GLU A 74 -25.02 46.73 -9.02
CA GLU A 74 -25.31 45.52 -9.79
C GLU A 74 -25.05 44.23 -9.00
N ALA A 75 -24.02 44.21 -8.15
CA ALA A 75 -23.71 43.10 -7.26
C ALA A 75 -24.77 42.94 -6.16
N LYS A 76 -25.29 44.04 -5.60
CA LYS A 76 -26.39 43.99 -4.62
C LYS A 76 -27.66 43.37 -5.20
N LEU A 77 -28.08 43.82 -6.40
CA LEU A 77 -29.25 43.27 -7.07
C LEU A 77 -29.10 41.76 -7.31
N ARG A 78 -27.90 41.31 -7.69
CA ARG A 78 -27.58 39.88 -7.89
C ARG A 78 -27.48 39.08 -6.60
N LEU A 79 -27.09 39.72 -5.49
CA LEU A 79 -27.12 39.07 -4.19
C LEU A 79 -28.57 38.85 -3.74
N GLU A 80 -29.44 39.84 -3.93
CA GLU A 80 -30.87 39.78 -3.55
C GLU A 80 -31.65 38.77 -4.39
N ASN A 81 -31.33 38.62 -5.67
CA ASN A 81 -31.97 37.63 -6.56
C ASN A 81 -31.32 36.22 -6.50
N GLY A 82 -30.26 36.04 -5.72
CA GLY A 82 -29.56 34.77 -5.52
C GLY A 82 -28.59 34.34 -6.63
N ALA A 83 -28.40 35.15 -7.67
CA ALA A 83 -27.41 34.88 -8.73
C ALA A 83 -25.96 34.98 -8.20
N LEU A 84 -25.71 35.94 -7.31
CA LEU A 84 -24.47 36.06 -6.57
C LEU A 84 -24.63 35.42 -5.19
N LYS A 85 -23.69 34.57 -4.78
CA LYS A 85 -23.79 33.83 -3.51
C LYS A 85 -23.26 34.62 -2.33
N ARG A 86 -22.29 35.51 -2.57
CA ARG A 86 -21.62 36.25 -1.49
C ARG A 86 -20.94 37.51 -1.99
N ILE A 87 -20.90 38.53 -1.11
CA ILE A 87 -20.08 39.72 -1.25
C ILE A 87 -18.98 39.67 -0.19
N PHE A 88 -17.75 40.03 -0.57
CA PHE A 88 -16.59 40.04 0.33
C PHE A 88 -15.83 41.36 0.18
N PRO A 89 -16.14 42.36 1.03
CA PRO A 89 -15.42 43.63 1.05
C PRO A 89 -14.08 43.49 1.79
N ILE A 90 -13.02 44.04 1.21
CA ILE A 90 -11.66 44.03 1.73
C ILE A 90 -11.14 45.46 1.75
N VAL A 91 -10.78 45.98 2.91
CA VAL A 91 -10.12 47.29 3.02
C VAL A 91 -8.63 47.11 2.72
N ILE A 92 -8.15 47.74 1.65
CA ILE A 92 -6.74 47.69 1.23
C ILE A 92 -5.94 48.92 1.66
N ASP A 93 -6.63 50.04 1.92
CA ASP A 93 -6.04 51.29 2.39
C ASP A 93 -6.27 51.48 3.89
N ARG A 94 -5.20 51.76 4.65
CA ARG A 94 -5.27 51.98 6.11
C ARG A 94 -6.03 53.27 6.48
N ALA A 95 -6.16 54.22 5.55
CA ALA A 95 -6.91 55.46 5.78
C ALA A 95 -8.43 55.22 5.82
N ILE A 96 -8.92 54.17 5.17
CA ILE A 96 -10.35 53.85 5.09
C ILE A 96 -10.77 53.07 6.35
N THR A 97 -11.84 53.53 6.98
CA THR A 97 -12.46 52.85 8.12
C THR A 97 -13.94 52.57 7.86
N TYR A 98 -14.57 51.76 8.70
CA TYR A 98 -16.00 51.47 8.59
C TYR A 98 -16.90 52.72 8.69
N GLN A 99 -16.38 53.85 9.18
CA GLN A 99 -17.13 55.10 9.33
C GLN A 99 -17.24 55.91 8.03
N ASP A 100 -16.48 55.55 6.99
CA ASP A 100 -16.49 56.29 5.73
C ASP A 100 -17.89 56.29 5.09
N GLU A 101 -18.45 57.49 4.87
CA GLU A 101 -19.81 57.66 4.34
C GLU A 101 -19.97 57.24 2.89
N ARG A 102 -18.86 57.13 2.14
CA ARG A 102 -18.88 56.66 0.74
C ARG A 102 -19.13 55.16 0.64
N ILE A 103 -18.90 54.40 1.72
CA ILE A 103 -19.23 52.98 1.77
C ILE A 103 -20.75 52.83 2.00
N PRO A 104 -21.48 52.09 1.16
CA PRO A 104 -22.92 51.89 1.34
C PRO A 104 -23.28 51.37 2.73
N GLU A 105 -24.35 51.91 3.32
CA GLU A 105 -24.83 51.57 4.67
C GLU A 105 -24.99 50.07 4.88
N TRP A 106 -25.59 49.36 3.92
CA TRP A 106 -25.76 47.92 3.99
C TRP A 106 -24.43 47.12 4.02
N ILE A 107 -23.32 47.68 3.54
CA ILE A 107 -21.99 47.07 3.69
C ILE A 107 -21.43 47.38 5.09
N ARG A 108 -21.55 48.63 5.54
CA ARG A 108 -21.04 49.07 6.86
C ARG A 108 -21.70 48.34 8.03
N GLU A 109 -23.01 48.11 7.96
CA GLU A 109 -23.76 47.48 9.04
C GLU A 109 -23.63 45.95 9.08
N ASN A 110 -23.44 45.31 7.93
CA ASN A 110 -23.51 43.85 7.81
C ASN A 110 -22.14 43.16 7.67
N TYR A 111 -21.05 43.91 7.43
CA TYR A 111 -19.73 43.34 7.21
C TYR A 111 -18.67 43.92 8.16
N ASN A 112 -17.77 43.05 8.63
CA ASN A 112 -16.62 43.44 9.44
C ASN A 112 -15.48 43.96 8.55
N LEU A 113 -15.39 45.27 8.37
CA LEU A 113 -14.41 45.94 7.52
C LEU A 113 -13.08 46.14 8.26
N ARG A 114 -12.23 45.12 8.24
CA ARG A 114 -10.85 45.22 8.75
C ARG A 114 -9.84 45.33 7.61
N PRO A 115 -8.76 46.12 7.78
CA PRO A 115 -7.74 46.28 6.75
C PRO A 115 -6.97 44.97 6.55
N ILE A 116 -6.82 44.58 5.28
CA ILE A 116 -5.93 43.51 4.83
C ILE A 116 -4.93 44.17 3.89
N THR A 117 -3.80 44.61 4.42
CA THR A 117 -2.81 45.35 3.61
C THR A 117 -1.90 44.46 2.77
N LYS A 118 -1.99 43.14 2.92
CA LYS A 118 -1.14 42.16 2.23
C LYS A 118 -1.92 41.39 1.16
N PRO A 119 -1.53 41.48 -0.13
CA PRO A 119 -2.17 40.73 -1.22
C PRO A 119 -2.23 39.22 -0.98
N THR A 120 -1.16 38.61 -0.45
CA THR A 120 -1.12 37.17 -0.15
C THR A 120 -2.22 36.77 0.84
N LEU A 121 -2.46 37.59 1.86
CA LEU A 121 -3.50 37.34 2.86
C LEU A 121 -4.91 37.52 2.27
N ALA A 122 -5.11 38.55 1.46
CA ALA A 122 -6.39 38.76 0.77
C ALA A 122 -6.73 37.59 -0.16
N ALA A 123 -5.79 37.17 -1.01
CA ALA A 123 -5.98 36.01 -1.90
C ALA A 123 -6.38 34.76 -1.10
N LYS A 124 -5.70 34.49 0.03
CA LYS A 124 -6.02 33.36 0.90
C LYS A 124 -7.43 33.45 1.48
N ARG A 125 -7.81 34.61 2.03
CA ARG A 125 -9.16 34.83 2.60
C ARG A 125 -10.25 34.72 1.53
N ILE A 126 -10.01 35.21 0.32
CA ILE A 126 -10.93 35.04 -0.82
C ILE A 126 -11.09 33.55 -1.13
N LYS A 127 -9.99 32.78 -1.20
CA LYS A 127 -10.02 31.34 -1.43
C LYS A 127 -10.83 30.58 -0.36
N GLU A 128 -10.69 30.94 0.92
CA GLU A 128 -11.52 30.36 1.99
C GLU A 128 -13.03 30.60 1.75
N ARG A 129 -13.41 31.84 1.37
CA ARG A 129 -14.80 32.17 1.05
C ARG A 129 -15.29 31.42 -0.19
N MET A 130 -14.42 31.18 -1.18
CA MET A 130 -14.72 30.34 -2.35
C MET A 130 -15.00 28.89 -1.95
N ILE A 131 -14.20 28.32 -1.05
CA ILE A 131 -14.41 26.95 -0.53
C ILE A 131 -15.76 26.88 0.20
N GLU A 132 -16.07 27.86 1.06
CA GLU A 132 -17.36 27.92 1.77
C GLU A 132 -18.55 27.99 0.80
N ALA A 133 -18.49 28.87 -0.20
CA ALA A 133 -19.54 28.96 -1.23
C ALA A 133 -19.67 27.67 -2.04
N SER A 134 -18.54 27.02 -2.34
CA SER A 134 -18.47 25.73 -3.03
C SER A 134 -19.18 24.63 -2.23
N TRP A 135 -18.86 24.52 -0.95
CA TRP A 135 -19.46 23.53 -0.05
C TRP A 135 -20.96 23.74 0.16
N ASN A 136 -21.41 25.00 0.25
CA ASN A 136 -22.84 25.32 0.36
C ASN A 136 -23.61 24.95 -0.92
N SER A 137 -23.01 25.15 -2.09
CA SER A 137 -23.64 24.82 -3.37
C SER A 137 -23.58 23.33 -3.69
N HIS A 138 -22.49 22.66 -3.30
CA HIS A 138 -22.22 21.26 -3.60
C HIS A 138 -21.82 20.51 -2.31
N PRO A 139 -22.79 20.03 -1.52
CA PRO A 139 -22.53 19.32 -0.26
C PRO A 139 -21.63 18.08 -0.40
N MET A 140 -21.59 17.46 -1.59
CA MET A 140 -20.70 16.33 -1.88
C MET A 140 -19.21 16.71 -1.83
N LEU A 141 -18.85 17.95 -2.21
CA LEU A 141 -17.47 18.44 -2.10
C LEU A 141 -17.07 18.59 -0.63
N LYS A 142 -17.98 19.09 0.22
CA LYS A 142 -17.76 19.14 1.67
C LYS A 142 -17.52 17.73 2.23
N LYS A 143 -18.38 16.77 1.86
CA LYS A 143 -18.21 15.37 2.28
C LYS A 143 -16.84 14.83 1.90
N ARG A 144 -16.40 15.04 0.64
CA ARG A 144 -15.07 14.64 0.14
C ARG A 144 -13.93 15.21 0.97
N ASP A 145 -13.93 16.53 1.15
CA ASP A 145 -12.83 17.24 1.79
C ASP A 145 -12.73 16.94 3.30
N GLN A 146 -13.82 16.41 3.87
CA GLN A 146 -13.95 16.00 5.26
C GLN A 146 -13.81 14.49 5.49
N ILE A 147 -13.56 13.68 4.46
CA ILE A 147 -13.26 12.25 4.65
C ILE A 147 -11.96 12.12 5.44
N PHE A 148 -12.12 11.76 6.71
CA PHE A 148 -11.04 11.46 7.64
C PHE A 148 -11.55 10.38 8.60
N VAL A 149 -10.83 9.28 8.74
CA VAL A 149 -11.28 8.14 9.56
C VAL A 149 -10.14 7.65 10.44
N GLY A 150 -10.47 7.32 11.69
CA GLY A 150 -9.51 6.84 12.66
C GLY A 150 -8.68 7.97 13.25
N ARG A 151 -7.52 7.61 13.82
CA ARG A 151 -6.60 8.52 14.51
C ARG A 151 -7.22 9.28 15.67
N ASN A 152 -8.35 8.81 16.20
CA ASN A 152 -9.08 9.48 17.28
C ASN A 152 -8.18 9.73 18.48
N LYS A 153 -7.41 8.72 18.92
CA LYS A 153 -6.44 8.87 20.00
C LYS A 153 -5.50 10.07 19.80
N TYR A 154 -4.94 10.24 18.60
CA TYR A 154 -4.01 11.34 18.32
C TYR A 154 -4.70 12.71 18.26
N ILE A 155 -5.97 12.74 17.85
CA ILE A 155 -6.78 13.96 17.87
C ILE A 155 -7.13 14.31 19.32
N ASP A 156 -7.57 13.33 20.11
CA ASP A 156 -7.92 13.49 21.52
C ASP A 156 -6.69 13.94 22.32
N ASP A 157 -5.52 13.31 22.11
CA ASP A 157 -4.26 13.68 22.74
C ASP A 157 -3.82 15.12 22.35
N PHE A 158 -4.08 15.53 21.10
CA PHE A 158 -3.80 16.89 20.64
C PHE A 158 -4.76 17.90 21.29
N GLU A 159 -6.07 17.65 21.29
CA GLU A 159 -7.08 18.50 21.96
C GLU A 159 -6.72 18.69 23.44
N GLN A 160 -6.41 17.59 24.15
CA GLN A 160 -5.96 17.66 25.55
C GLN A 160 -4.71 18.52 25.73
N ARG A 161 -3.74 18.45 24.81
CA ARG A 161 -2.53 19.28 24.89
C ARG A 161 -2.82 20.76 24.65
N ILE A 162 -3.77 21.10 23.77
CA ILE A 162 -4.14 22.49 23.48
C ILE A 162 -4.97 23.09 24.62
N ASP A 163 -5.84 22.29 25.24
CA ASP A 163 -6.70 22.72 26.34
C ASP A 163 -6.01 22.67 27.72
N ASP A 164 -4.76 22.20 27.80
CA ASP A 164 -3.99 22.12 29.04
C ASP A 164 -3.53 23.50 29.53
N PHE A 165 -4.33 24.12 30.39
CA PHE A 165 -4.02 25.41 31.03
C PHE A 165 -2.78 25.39 31.93
N SER A 166 -2.27 24.21 32.31
CA SER A 166 -1.06 24.11 33.14
C SER A 166 0.23 24.31 32.34
N LYS A 167 0.16 24.21 31.01
CA LYS A 167 1.29 24.34 30.10
C LYS A 167 1.12 25.53 29.17
N ALA A 168 2.23 26.10 28.71
CA ALA A 168 2.17 27.08 27.63
C ALA A 168 1.61 26.41 26.35
N PRO A 169 0.87 27.14 25.50
CA PRO A 169 0.49 26.62 24.19
C PRO A 169 1.73 26.26 23.36
N PRO A 170 1.71 25.15 22.60
CA PRO A 170 2.84 24.81 21.74
C PRO A 170 2.97 25.85 20.61
N LEU A 171 4.21 26.22 20.30
CA LEU A 171 4.54 27.05 19.14
C LEU A 171 4.73 26.19 17.89
N VAL A 172 5.30 25.00 18.06
CA VAL A 172 5.61 24.06 16.98
C VAL A 172 4.99 22.69 17.25
N VAL A 173 4.24 22.18 16.27
CA VAL A 173 3.66 20.83 16.30
C VAL A 173 4.32 19.96 15.24
N PHE A 174 5.01 18.91 15.67
CA PHE A 174 5.62 17.92 14.79
C PHE A 174 4.68 16.73 14.58
N THR A 175 4.55 16.30 13.33
CA THR A 175 4.00 14.99 12.97
C THR A 175 5.04 14.20 12.18
N SER A 176 5.45 13.05 12.70
CA SER A 176 6.39 12.14 12.05
C SER A 176 5.70 10.82 11.67
N GLY A 177 6.34 10.06 10.78
CA GLY A 177 5.84 8.81 10.23
C GLY A 177 6.21 8.68 8.75
N LEU A 178 5.90 7.54 8.15
CA LEU A 178 6.14 7.32 6.72
C LEU A 178 5.48 8.42 5.88
N ARG A 179 6.13 8.84 4.79
CA ARG A 179 5.56 9.77 3.81
C ARG A 179 4.21 9.23 3.33
N GLU A 180 3.25 10.14 3.11
CA GLU A 180 1.88 9.81 2.66
C GLU A 180 1.02 9.01 3.67
N ILE A 181 1.49 8.77 4.90
CA ILE A 181 0.69 8.10 5.93
C ILE A 181 -0.45 8.97 6.51
N GLY A 182 -0.54 10.23 6.08
CA GLY A 182 -1.57 11.19 6.50
C GLY A 182 -1.13 12.26 7.50
N ARG A 183 0.18 12.49 7.69
CA ARG A 183 0.75 13.50 8.61
C ARG A 183 0.09 14.89 8.48
N LYS A 184 0.10 15.43 7.26
CA LYS A 184 -0.47 16.75 6.92
C LYS A 184 -1.99 16.78 7.12
N SER A 185 -2.68 15.71 6.76
CA SER A 185 -4.14 15.60 6.92
C SER A 185 -4.56 15.55 8.38
N LEU A 186 -3.78 14.87 9.24
CA LEU A 186 -4.01 14.85 10.68
C LEU A 186 -3.83 16.25 11.28
N LEU A 187 -2.73 16.95 10.98
CA LEU A 187 -2.50 18.31 11.48
C LEU A 187 -3.68 19.23 11.13
N ARG A 188 -4.12 19.24 9.87
CA ARG A 188 -5.27 20.05 9.44
C ARG A 188 -6.53 19.68 10.22
N ARG A 189 -6.79 18.38 10.42
CA ARG A 189 -7.97 17.90 11.14
C ARG A 189 -7.92 18.26 12.63
N ALA A 190 -6.77 18.08 13.27
CA ALA A 190 -6.55 18.35 14.68
C ALA A 190 -6.69 19.84 14.99
N LEU A 191 -6.09 20.72 14.18
CA LEU A 191 -6.23 22.18 14.30
C LEU A 191 -7.69 22.62 14.18
N ALA A 192 -8.44 22.09 13.22
CA ALA A 192 -9.84 22.45 13.03
C ALA A 192 -10.71 21.91 14.17
N LYS A 193 -10.44 20.69 14.64
CA LYS A 193 -11.21 20.00 15.68
C LYS A 193 -11.01 20.65 17.06
N ALA A 194 -9.78 21.06 17.39
CA ALA A 194 -9.44 21.83 18.59
C ALA A 194 -9.82 23.32 18.50
N ASN A 195 -10.61 23.75 17.49
CA ASN A 195 -11.03 25.13 17.28
C ASN A 195 -9.88 26.15 17.10
N VAL A 196 -8.67 25.71 16.77
CA VAL A 196 -7.54 26.60 16.44
C VAL A 196 -7.77 27.26 15.07
N THR A 197 -8.33 26.51 14.12
CA THR A 197 -8.64 27.00 12.77
C THR A 197 -10.05 26.61 12.34
N ARG A 198 -10.55 27.23 11.27
CA ARG A 198 -11.85 26.89 10.66
C ARG A 198 -11.72 25.67 9.75
N GLU A 199 -12.81 24.96 9.49
CA GLU A 199 -12.81 23.79 8.58
C GLU A 199 -12.34 24.13 7.16
N THR A 200 -12.56 25.36 6.69
CA THR A 200 -12.17 25.86 5.37
C THR A 200 -10.77 26.46 5.32
N TYR A 201 -10.09 26.56 6.46
CA TYR A 201 -8.75 27.09 6.54
C TYR A 201 -7.73 26.11 5.96
N GLU A 202 -6.84 26.62 5.10
CA GLU A 202 -5.71 25.88 4.56
C GLU A 202 -4.40 26.52 5.04
N PRO A 203 -3.55 25.82 5.81
CA PRO A 203 -2.23 26.36 6.22
C PRO A 203 -1.35 26.75 5.02
N ILE A 204 -0.49 27.76 5.19
CA ILE A 204 0.52 28.12 4.19
C ILE A 204 1.54 26.98 4.13
N ARG A 205 1.91 26.50 2.94
CA ARG A 205 2.79 25.33 2.80
C ARG A 205 4.15 25.73 2.27
N ILE A 206 5.19 25.16 2.85
CA ILE A 206 6.55 25.18 2.33
C ILE A 206 7.17 23.79 2.47
N ASP A 207 8.14 23.50 1.60
CA ASP A 207 8.89 22.26 1.64
C ASP A 207 10.35 22.56 2.00
N LEU A 208 10.96 21.76 2.87
CA LEU A 208 12.37 21.83 3.24
C LEU A 208 13.05 20.49 3.00
N ASN A 209 14.11 20.50 2.20
CA ASN A 209 14.96 19.36 1.88
C ASN A 209 16.23 19.37 2.73
N ARG A 210 16.93 18.24 2.78
CA ARG A 210 18.18 18.08 3.53
C ARG A 210 19.25 19.14 3.23
N ASP A 211 19.30 19.61 1.99
CA ASP A 211 20.28 20.59 1.54
C ASP A 211 19.84 22.03 1.84
N ASP A 212 18.61 22.24 2.32
CA ASP A 212 18.18 23.54 2.84
C ASP A 212 18.81 23.81 4.20
N ASN A 213 19.12 25.08 4.45
CA ASN A 213 19.64 25.62 5.70
C ASN A 213 18.78 26.81 6.16
N ILE A 214 19.23 27.51 7.21
CA ILE A 214 18.51 28.68 7.72
C ILE A 214 18.32 29.76 6.64
N GLU A 215 19.28 29.97 5.75
CA GLU A 215 19.19 30.93 4.66
C GLU A 215 18.10 30.54 3.65
N GLY A 216 18.08 29.28 3.22
CA GLY A 216 17.02 28.75 2.35
C GLY A 216 15.63 28.89 2.99
N PHE A 217 15.52 28.64 4.29
CA PHE A 217 14.28 28.82 5.02
C PHE A 217 13.86 30.30 5.11
N ILE A 218 14.78 31.22 5.43
CA ILE A 218 14.53 32.67 5.44
C ILE A 218 14.02 33.16 4.09
N LEU A 219 14.64 32.73 2.99
CA LEU A 219 14.21 33.12 1.64
C LEU A 219 12.79 32.64 1.35
N LYS A 220 12.46 31.39 1.70
CA LYS A 220 11.10 30.83 1.54
C LYS A 220 10.06 31.57 2.38
N LEU A 221 10.40 31.96 3.62
CA LEU A 221 9.53 32.77 4.47
C LEU A 221 9.31 34.17 3.91
N SER A 222 10.38 34.80 3.42
CA SER A 222 10.32 36.14 2.82
C SER A 222 9.49 36.18 1.54
N ASP A 223 9.53 35.12 0.74
CA ASP A 223 8.74 34.98 -0.51
C ASP A 223 7.22 34.97 -0.25
N LEU A 224 6.78 34.69 0.98
CA LEU A 224 5.37 34.79 1.35
C LEU A 224 4.86 36.25 1.32
N ASN A 225 5.77 37.22 1.37
CA ASN A 225 5.50 38.68 1.41
C ASN A 225 4.52 39.09 2.52
N LEU A 226 4.58 38.43 3.68
CA LEU A 226 3.74 38.74 4.84
C LEU A 226 4.36 39.80 5.75
N SER A 227 5.69 39.90 5.76
CA SER A 227 6.43 40.91 6.50
C SER A 227 6.57 42.23 5.73
N ASP A 228 6.65 43.35 6.46
CA ASP A 228 7.02 44.67 5.93
C ASP A 228 8.52 44.92 6.16
N ASP A 229 9.22 45.46 5.16
CA ASP A 229 10.58 46.01 5.27
C ASP A 229 11.64 45.08 5.91
N ILE A 230 11.68 43.81 5.49
CA ILE A 230 12.72 42.86 5.92
C ILE A 230 13.83 42.78 4.87
N ASP A 231 15.01 43.26 5.24
CA ASP A 231 16.22 43.08 4.42
C ASP A 231 16.70 41.63 4.52
N THR A 232 16.51 40.87 3.45
CA THR A 232 17.05 39.52 3.24
C THR A 232 18.28 39.50 2.32
N SER A 233 18.88 40.66 2.04
CA SER A 233 20.12 40.72 1.28
C SER A 233 21.31 40.24 2.12
N ASN A 234 22.36 39.77 1.44
CA ASN A 234 23.64 39.43 2.05
C ASN A 234 23.56 38.36 3.16
N LEU A 235 22.62 37.42 3.09
CA LEU A 235 22.49 36.35 4.10
C LEU A 235 23.82 35.60 4.29
N LEU A 236 24.61 35.37 3.24
CA LEU A 236 25.90 34.69 3.34
C LEU A 236 26.87 35.36 4.33
N SER A 237 26.88 36.70 4.42
CA SER A 237 27.81 37.45 5.28
C SER A 237 27.25 37.80 6.66
N ARG A 238 25.98 37.52 6.94
CA ARG A 238 25.38 37.72 8.27
C ARG A 238 25.83 36.63 9.25
N THR A 239 25.90 37.00 10.54
CA THR A 239 26.19 36.01 11.60
C THR A 239 25.00 35.05 11.76
N THR A 240 25.25 33.85 12.30
CA THR A 240 24.18 32.87 12.57
C THR A 240 23.13 33.43 13.53
N ALA A 241 23.57 34.16 14.56
CA ALA A 241 22.66 34.77 15.54
C ALA A 241 21.73 35.82 14.89
N ASP A 242 22.25 36.63 13.96
CA ASP A 242 21.45 37.60 13.21
C ASP A 242 20.43 36.92 12.28
N LYS A 243 20.84 35.80 11.64
CA LYS A 243 19.94 34.98 10.80
C LYS A 243 18.79 34.40 11.61
N GLU A 244 19.08 33.84 12.79
CA GLU A 244 18.06 33.30 13.69
C GLU A 244 17.08 34.39 14.14
N THR A 245 17.56 35.59 14.48
CA THR A 245 16.71 36.72 14.85
C THR A 245 15.84 37.18 13.68
N LEU A 246 16.41 37.24 12.47
CA LEU A 246 15.68 37.55 11.25
C LEU A 246 14.58 36.50 10.96
N CYS A 247 14.92 35.22 11.11
CA CYS A 247 14.00 34.11 10.91
C CYS A 247 12.87 34.14 11.94
N ALA A 248 13.18 34.42 13.21
CA ALA A 248 12.19 34.54 14.27
C ALA A 248 11.20 35.67 13.99
N LYS A 249 11.69 36.84 13.55
CA LYS A 249 10.83 37.97 13.14
C LYS A 249 9.89 37.60 12.00
N LEU A 250 10.39 36.89 10.98
CA LEU A 250 9.56 36.40 9.87
C LEU A 250 8.46 35.45 10.36
N ILE A 251 8.77 34.57 11.31
CA ILE A 251 7.80 33.66 11.93
C ILE A 251 6.77 34.44 12.75
N ASP A 252 7.21 35.42 13.55
CA ASP A 252 6.32 36.27 14.34
C ASP A 252 5.35 37.07 13.45
N ASP A 253 5.78 37.59 12.30
CA ASP A 253 4.90 38.31 11.37
C ASP A 253 3.80 37.40 10.77
N ILE A 254 4.14 36.13 10.52
CA ILE A 254 3.17 35.10 10.09
C ILE A 254 2.14 34.87 11.21
N ILE A 255 2.61 34.71 12.44
CA ILE A 255 1.77 34.47 13.62
C ILE A 255 0.86 35.68 13.90
N CYS A 256 1.39 36.91 13.81
CA CYS A 256 0.64 38.16 13.92
C CYS A 256 -0.45 38.29 12.86
N SER A 257 -0.23 37.71 11.67
CA SER A 257 -1.21 37.66 10.59
C SER A 257 -2.32 36.60 10.82
N HIS A 258 -2.29 35.92 11.97
CA HIS A 258 -3.14 34.77 12.30
C HIS A 258 -3.00 33.62 11.30
N GLU A 259 -1.77 33.40 10.83
CA GLU A 259 -1.43 32.35 9.89
C GLU A 259 -0.59 31.26 10.55
N ILE A 260 -0.71 30.05 10.00
CA ILE A 260 0.04 28.86 10.41
C ILE A 260 0.81 28.36 9.21
N LEU A 261 2.10 28.13 9.40
CA LEU A 261 2.99 27.55 8.42
C LEU A 261 3.03 26.02 8.58
N LEU A 262 2.70 25.30 7.52
CA LEU A 262 2.83 23.86 7.39
C LEU A 262 4.09 23.53 6.58
N ILE A 263 5.08 22.95 7.24
CA ILE A 263 6.37 22.60 6.67
C ILE A 263 6.38 21.10 6.34
N ASP A 264 6.56 20.72 5.08
CA ASP A 264 6.92 19.34 4.72
C ASP A 264 8.45 19.21 4.85
N ASP A 265 8.90 18.57 5.92
CA ASP A 265 10.31 18.50 6.30
C ASP A 265 10.92 17.17 5.87
N HIS A 266 12.02 17.25 5.13
CA HIS A 266 12.80 16.13 4.63
C HIS A 266 14.24 16.24 5.14
N TYR A 267 14.41 15.88 6.42
CA TYR A 267 15.71 15.84 7.11
C TYR A 267 16.40 17.20 7.31
N CYS A 268 15.68 18.32 7.20
CA CYS A 268 16.23 19.67 7.37
C CYS A 268 16.10 20.13 8.83
N ILE A 269 14.85 20.20 9.33
CA ILE A 269 14.56 20.61 10.71
C ILE A 269 14.82 19.45 11.66
N VAL A 270 14.20 18.29 11.41
CA VAL A 270 14.49 17.06 12.16
C VAL A 270 15.48 16.25 11.35
N ARG A 271 16.72 16.20 11.80
CA ARG A 271 17.83 15.58 11.06
C ARG A 271 17.82 14.06 11.21
N TYR A 272 18.68 13.38 10.45
CA TYR A 272 18.83 11.92 10.47
C TYR A 272 19.24 11.37 11.84
N ASP A 273 19.97 12.17 12.64
CA ASP A 273 20.38 11.86 14.01
C ASP A 273 19.23 12.04 15.04
N ARG A 274 18.00 12.27 14.54
CA ARG A 274 16.78 12.50 15.33
C ARG A 274 16.81 13.79 16.16
N ASP A 275 17.83 14.63 15.97
CA ASP A 275 17.97 15.91 16.64
C ASP A 275 17.30 17.00 15.80
N ILE A 276 16.76 18.01 16.47
CA ILE A 276 16.27 19.22 15.83
C ILE A 276 17.46 20.13 15.56
N ALA A 277 17.54 20.68 14.34
CA ALA A 277 18.63 21.54 13.93
C ALA A 277 18.84 22.71 14.92
N PRO A 278 20.07 22.99 15.36
CA PRO A 278 20.34 24.02 16.38
C PRO A 278 19.82 25.40 15.98
N TRP A 279 19.99 25.78 14.71
CA TRP A 279 19.51 27.07 14.18
C TRP A 279 17.98 27.19 14.31
N PHE A 280 17.25 26.08 14.18
CA PHE A 280 15.79 26.08 14.32
C PHE A 280 15.40 26.26 15.78
N MET A 281 16.01 25.51 16.70
CA MET A 281 15.78 25.66 18.15
C MET A 281 16.07 27.08 18.64
N ASN A 282 17.21 27.65 18.24
CA ASN A 282 17.59 29.02 18.60
C ASN A 282 16.63 30.06 18.00
N THR A 283 16.06 29.78 16.82
CA THR A 283 15.03 30.63 16.21
C THR A 283 13.73 30.57 17.02
N ILE A 284 13.26 29.37 17.37
CA ILE A 284 12.05 29.16 18.20
C ILE A 284 12.17 29.82 19.57
N GLU A 285 13.37 29.89 20.13
CA GLU A 285 13.65 30.63 21.37
C GLU A 285 13.44 32.14 21.27
N LYS A 286 13.64 32.70 20.08
CA LYS A 286 13.55 34.14 19.81
C LYS A 286 12.16 34.59 19.35
N VAL A 287 11.24 33.66 19.07
CA VAL A 287 9.86 33.98 18.69
C VAL A 287 9.08 34.49 19.90
N GLU A 288 8.48 35.68 19.79
CA GLU A 288 7.80 36.35 20.90
C GLU A 288 6.40 35.77 21.16
N HIS A 289 5.67 35.39 20.10
CA HIS A 289 4.30 34.92 20.22
C HIS A 289 4.20 33.47 20.70
N LYS A 290 3.32 33.24 21.69
CA LYS A 290 3.11 31.93 22.34
C LYS A 290 1.81 31.26 21.90
N GLN A 291 1.66 31.08 20.59
CA GLN A 291 0.57 30.32 19.98
C GLN A 291 1.12 29.45 18.86
N ILE A 292 0.34 28.48 18.38
CA ILE A 292 0.77 27.61 17.27
C ILE A 292 1.02 28.47 16.04
N GLY A 293 2.28 28.55 15.63
CA GLY A 293 2.71 29.21 14.40
C GLY A 293 3.19 28.22 13.35
N LEU A 294 3.76 27.09 13.79
CA LEU A 294 4.43 26.14 12.92
C LEU A 294 3.87 24.72 13.11
N CYS A 295 3.61 24.06 12.00
CA CYS A 295 3.25 22.66 11.92
C CYS A 295 4.25 21.96 11.01
N VAL A 296 5.04 21.03 11.54
CA VAL A 296 6.11 20.36 10.81
C VAL A 296 5.71 18.91 10.56
N ALA A 297 5.45 18.56 9.30
CA ALA A 297 5.23 17.19 8.86
C ALA A 297 6.56 16.61 8.37
N THR A 298 7.26 15.90 9.25
CA THR A 298 8.65 15.45 9.01
C THR A 298 8.73 13.97 8.67
N SER A 299 9.71 13.61 7.84
CA SER A 299 10.07 12.22 7.55
C SER A 299 10.83 11.53 8.67
N ALA A 300 11.47 12.27 9.59
CA ALA A 300 12.26 11.71 10.68
C ALA A 300 11.53 11.77 12.04
N LYS A 301 11.72 10.76 12.89
CA LYS A 301 11.24 10.78 14.28
C LYS A 301 12.24 11.50 15.19
N ALA A 302 11.84 12.68 15.69
CA ALA A 302 12.63 13.42 16.67
C ALA A 302 12.84 12.62 17.98
N ALA A 303 14.00 12.77 18.61
CA ALA A 303 14.31 12.21 19.91
C ALA A 303 13.59 12.97 21.03
N LYS A 304 12.27 12.73 21.17
CA LYS A 304 11.34 13.45 22.07
C LYS A 304 11.89 13.66 23.49
N TYR A 305 12.62 12.69 24.05
CA TYR A 305 13.18 12.77 25.40
C TYR A 305 14.14 13.95 25.60
N LYS A 306 14.82 14.41 24.53
CA LYS A 306 15.70 15.58 24.56
C LYS A 306 14.93 16.89 24.75
N TYR A 307 13.64 16.90 24.43
CA TYR A 307 12.80 18.10 24.36
C TYR A 307 11.61 18.07 25.33
N ILE A 308 11.55 17.08 26.23
CA ILE A 308 10.36 16.83 27.07
C ILE A 308 9.99 18.00 28.01
N ARG A 309 10.96 18.87 28.31
CA ARG A 309 10.77 20.05 29.16
C ARG A 309 10.40 21.31 28.38
N ASP A 310 10.42 21.26 27.06
CA ASP A 310 10.10 22.39 26.20
C ASP A 310 8.64 22.32 25.74
N ASP A 311 7.76 22.98 26.50
CA ASP A 311 6.33 23.03 26.19
C ASP A 311 6.03 23.68 24.83
N ARG A 312 6.97 24.43 24.23
CA ARG A 312 6.80 25.03 22.90
C ARG A 312 6.73 23.97 21.80
N LEU A 313 7.24 22.77 22.05
CA LEU A 313 7.30 21.69 21.08
C LEU A 313 6.31 20.58 21.44
N TYR A 314 5.50 20.15 20.48
CA TYR A 314 4.62 19.00 20.64
C TYR A 314 4.86 17.99 19.53
N PHE A 315 4.92 16.70 19.86
CA PHE A 315 5.34 15.66 18.92
C PHE A 315 4.32 14.53 18.82
N ILE A 316 3.84 14.28 17.60
CA ILE A 316 2.92 13.20 17.26
C ILE A 316 3.64 12.23 16.32
N GLU A 317 3.69 10.96 16.67
CA GLU A 317 4.27 9.89 15.84
C GLU A 317 3.15 9.02 15.27
N LEU A 318 3.06 8.96 13.94
CA LEU A 318 1.98 8.26 13.26
C LEU A 318 2.43 6.90 12.70
N PRO A 319 1.81 5.79 13.14
CA PRO A 319 1.98 4.48 12.53
C PRO A 319 1.13 4.33 11.28
N GLU A 320 1.15 3.16 10.65
CA GLU A 320 0.20 2.79 9.61
C GLU A 320 -1.25 2.71 10.11
N LEU A 321 -2.22 2.83 9.19
CA LEU A 321 -3.63 2.67 9.54
C LEU A 321 -3.92 1.24 10.01
N GLN A 322 -4.57 1.13 11.16
CA GLN A 322 -5.06 -0.12 11.70
C GLN A 322 -6.16 -0.72 10.83
N GLN A 323 -6.39 -2.02 10.92
CA GLN A 323 -7.39 -2.71 10.07
C GLN A 323 -8.79 -2.08 10.15
N ALA A 324 -9.24 -1.71 11.35
CA ALA A 324 -10.53 -1.05 11.55
C ALA A 324 -10.58 0.34 10.90
N GLU A 325 -9.48 1.10 10.97
CA GLU A 325 -9.36 2.42 10.35
C GLU A 325 -9.36 2.32 8.82
N ARG A 326 -8.63 1.34 8.27
CA ARG A 326 -8.63 1.05 6.81
C ARG A 326 -10.02 0.69 6.32
N ALA A 327 -10.72 -0.20 7.03
CA ALA A 327 -12.07 -0.60 6.69
C ALA A 327 -13.05 0.58 6.73
N GLY A 328 -12.96 1.41 7.77
CA GLY A 328 -13.79 2.62 7.90
C GLY A 328 -13.50 3.64 6.81
N LEU A 329 -12.23 3.90 6.51
CA LEU A 329 -11.82 4.82 5.45
C LEU A 329 -12.31 4.34 4.08
N PHE A 330 -12.14 3.05 3.80
CA PHE A 330 -12.58 2.41 2.55
C PHE A 330 -14.09 2.54 2.38
N LYS A 331 -14.87 2.24 3.42
CA LYS A 331 -16.32 2.41 3.43
C LYS A 331 -16.73 3.86 3.14
N ARG A 332 -16.07 4.85 3.76
CA ARG A 332 -16.40 6.27 3.53
C ARG A 332 -16.08 6.71 2.10
N TYR A 333 -14.98 6.24 1.53
CA TYR A 333 -14.65 6.53 0.13
C TYR A 333 -15.63 5.85 -0.84
N CYS A 334 -15.98 4.58 -0.63
CA CYS A 334 -17.00 3.91 -1.45
C CYS A 334 -18.34 4.65 -1.40
N GLN A 335 -18.79 5.07 -0.20
CA GLN A 335 -20.00 5.88 -0.03
C GLN A 335 -19.92 7.23 -0.76
N TYR A 336 -18.77 7.89 -0.71
CA TYR A 336 -18.57 9.15 -1.42
C TYR A 336 -18.55 8.99 -2.95
N LEU A 337 -18.04 7.86 -3.42
CA LEU A 337 -17.93 7.53 -4.83
C LEU A 337 -19.23 6.92 -5.41
N ASP A 338 -20.30 6.85 -4.61
CA ASP A 338 -21.58 6.20 -4.93
C ASP A 338 -21.41 4.71 -5.33
N VAL A 339 -20.48 4.04 -4.66
CA VAL A 339 -20.19 2.61 -4.82
C VAL A 339 -20.87 1.82 -3.71
N GLU A 340 -21.93 1.10 -4.06
CA GLU A 340 -22.60 0.16 -3.14
C GLU A 340 -21.94 -1.21 -3.17
N LEU A 341 -21.43 -1.65 -2.01
CA LEU A 341 -20.79 -2.94 -1.82
C LEU A 341 -21.53 -3.75 -0.76
N THR A 342 -21.64 -5.06 -0.98
CA THR A 342 -22.11 -5.98 0.06
C THR A 342 -21.02 -6.19 1.11
N ASN A 343 -21.40 -6.61 2.32
CA ASN A 343 -20.43 -6.91 3.40
C ASN A 343 -19.37 -7.92 2.96
N GLN A 344 -19.75 -8.93 2.18
CA GLN A 344 -18.80 -9.91 1.65
C GLN A 344 -17.74 -9.27 0.75
N VAL A 345 -18.13 -8.30 -0.08
CA VAL A 345 -17.18 -7.61 -0.96
C VAL A 345 -16.23 -6.73 -0.15
N TYR A 346 -16.72 -6.05 0.90
CA TYR A 346 -15.86 -5.33 1.84
C TYR A 346 -14.83 -6.26 2.49
N GLU A 347 -15.26 -7.40 3.02
CA GLU A 347 -14.39 -8.40 3.67
C GLU A 347 -13.31 -8.95 2.71
N ASN A 348 -13.62 -9.04 1.42
CA ASN A 348 -12.66 -9.49 0.42
C ASN A 348 -11.60 -8.42 0.07
N PHE A 349 -11.93 -7.13 0.10
CA PHE A 349 -10.98 -6.05 -0.23
C PHE A 349 -10.13 -5.59 0.98
N ILE A 350 -10.69 -5.62 2.20
CA ILE A 350 -9.98 -5.14 3.40
C ILE A 350 -8.59 -5.80 3.60
N PRO A 351 -8.41 -7.13 3.42
CA PRO A 351 -7.11 -7.78 3.54
C PRO A 351 -6.06 -7.32 2.50
N LEU A 352 -6.51 -6.74 1.38
CA LEU A 352 -5.62 -6.20 0.33
C LEU A 352 -5.03 -4.83 0.71
N LEU A 353 -5.63 -4.14 1.69
CA LEU A 353 -5.24 -2.80 2.13
C LEU A 353 -4.24 -2.91 3.28
N LYS A 354 -3.04 -2.36 3.12
CA LYS A 354 -1.87 -2.62 3.98
C LYS A 354 -1.41 -1.45 4.84
N GLY A 355 -2.05 -0.27 4.79
CA GLY A 355 -1.81 0.79 5.78
C GLY A 355 -1.81 2.21 5.26
N PHE A 356 -1.59 2.41 3.96
CA PHE A 356 -1.56 3.74 3.35
C PHE A 356 -2.96 4.25 3.02
N PRO A 357 -3.33 5.48 3.44
CA PRO A 357 -4.61 6.10 3.06
C PRO A 357 -4.82 6.17 1.54
N GLU A 358 -3.77 6.48 0.76
CA GLU A 358 -3.88 6.59 -0.71
C GLU A 358 -4.22 5.25 -1.38
N GLN A 359 -3.74 4.13 -0.83
CA GLN A 359 -4.09 2.79 -1.31
C GLN A 359 -5.59 2.53 -1.19
N VAL A 360 -6.20 3.02 -0.11
CA VAL A 360 -7.65 2.91 0.13
C VAL A 360 -8.43 3.70 -0.91
N THR A 361 -8.01 4.94 -1.17
CA THR A 361 -8.62 5.80 -2.19
C THR A 361 -8.47 5.21 -3.58
N TYR A 362 -7.29 4.66 -3.91
CA TYR A 362 -7.03 3.99 -5.17
C TYR A 362 -7.94 2.76 -5.35
N ALA A 363 -8.07 1.90 -4.33
CA ALA A 363 -8.96 0.75 -4.38
C ALA A 363 -10.43 1.14 -4.61
N ALA A 364 -10.93 2.15 -3.88
CA ALA A 364 -12.31 2.62 -4.03
C ALA A 364 -12.56 3.23 -5.43
N THR A 365 -11.59 3.96 -5.96
CA THR A 365 -11.64 4.53 -7.32
C THR A 365 -11.63 3.43 -8.39
N LEU A 366 -10.80 2.41 -8.23
CA LEU A 366 -10.72 1.27 -9.15
C LEU A 366 -12.06 0.52 -9.24
N ILE A 367 -12.74 0.36 -8.10
CA ILE A 367 -14.08 -0.24 -8.05
C ILE A 367 -15.11 0.63 -8.74
N LYS A 368 -15.04 1.96 -8.59
CA LYS A 368 -15.94 2.88 -9.28
C LYS A 368 -15.80 2.77 -10.79
N GLU A 369 -14.57 2.80 -11.30
CA GLU A 369 -14.28 2.84 -12.73
C GLU A 369 -14.52 1.48 -13.43
N LEU A 370 -14.19 0.37 -12.77
CA LEU A 370 -14.17 -0.97 -13.39
C LEU A 370 -15.25 -1.93 -12.85
N GLY A 371 -16.01 -1.49 -11.85
CA GLY A 371 -16.88 -2.35 -11.06
C GLY A 371 -16.09 -3.33 -10.18
N VAL A 372 -16.83 -4.05 -9.32
CA VAL A 372 -16.25 -4.99 -8.34
C VAL A 372 -15.40 -6.07 -9.01
N ARG A 373 -15.90 -6.70 -10.09
CA ARG A 373 -15.19 -7.77 -10.80
C ARG A 373 -13.91 -7.25 -11.46
N GLY A 374 -13.96 -6.09 -12.11
CA GLY A 374 -12.79 -5.49 -12.76
C GLY A 374 -11.73 -5.03 -11.75
N ALA A 375 -12.15 -4.50 -10.59
CA ALA A 375 -11.24 -4.18 -9.51
C ALA A 375 -10.59 -5.43 -8.90
N PHE A 376 -11.31 -6.56 -8.78
CA PHE A 376 -10.71 -7.83 -8.34
C PHE A 376 -9.72 -8.40 -9.36
N GLN A 377 -9.98 -8.26 -10.68
CA GLN A 377 -9.00 -8.55 -11.75
C GLN A 377 -7.67 -7.84 -11.55
N ARG A 378 -7.75 -6.62 -11.02
CA ARG A 378 -6.61 -5.75 -10.75
C ARG A 378 -6.24 -5.67 -9.27
N SER A 379 -6.65 -6.65 -8.47
CA SER A 379 -6.30 -6.70 -7.03
C SER A 379 -4.78 -6.72 -6.80
N HIS A 380 -4.01 -7.24 -7.77
CA HIS A 380 -2.55 -7.17 -7.76
C HIS A 380 -2.04 -5.73 -7.78
N GLU A 381 -2.71 -4.79 -8.47
CA GLU A 381 -2.36 -3.36 -8.51
C GLU A 381 -2.63 -2.70 -7.16
N ILE A 382 -3.75 -3.06 -6.51
CA ILE A 382 -4.07 -2.58 -5.16
C ILE A 382 -2.99 -3.04 -4.17
N VAL A 383 -2.59 -4.31 -4.24
CA VAL A 383 -1.59 -4.90 -3.35
C VAL A 383 -0.18 -4.42 -3.67
N SER A 384 0.14 -4.15 -4.94
CA SER A 384 1.47 -3.65 -5.35
C SER A 384 1.65 -2.17 -5.04
N PHE A 385 0.58 -1.39 -4.89
CA PHE A 385 0.65 0.03 -4.52
C PHE A 385 1.51 0.24 -3.26
N SER A 386 1.24 -0.51 -2.19
CA SER A 386 2.01 -0.43 -0.94
C SER A 386 3.45 -0.89 -1.12
N THR A 387 3.69 -1.91 -1.95
CA THR A 387 5.05 -2.39 -2.26
C THR A 387 5.85 -1.37 -3.07
N TYR A 388 5.24 -0.69 -4.04
CA TYR A 388 5.90 0.36 -4.83
C TYR A 388 6.28 1.57 -3.95
N LYS A 389 5.37 1.99 -3.07
CA LYS A 389 5.67 3.06 -2.11
C LYS A 389 6.81 2.64 -1.18
N ALA A 390 6.74 1.43 -0.62
CA ALA A 390 7.82 0.87 0.20
C ALA A 390 9.16 0.78 -0.54
N SER A 391 9.18 0.37 -1.81
CA SER A 391 10.43 0.27 -2.58
C SER A 391 11.07 1.63 -2.83
N ILE A 392 10.28 2.69 -3.03
CA ILE A 392 10.79 4.07 -3.08
C ILE A 392 11.52 4.42 -1.78
N PHE A 393 10.98 4.06 -0.62
CA PHE A 393 11.68 4.28 0.65
C PHE A 393 12.95 3.44 0.76
N LEU A 394 12.88 2.16 0.40
CA LEU A 394 14.02 1.24 0.52
C LEU A 394 15.22 1.64 -0.35
N ARG A 395 15.02 2.41 -1.44
CA ARG A 395 16.12 2.95 -2.26
C ARG A 395 17.16 3.71 -1.46
N GLN A 396 16.78 4.32 -0.33
CA GLN A 396 17.74 5.03 0.52
C GLN A 396 18.79 4.12 1.19
N TYR A 397 18.59 2.80 1.13
CA TYR A 397 19.52 1.78 1.63
C TYR A 397 20.11 0.92 0.51
N GLU A 398 19.82 1.21 -0.77
CA GLU A 398 20.19 0.36 -1.91
C GLU A 398 21.71 0.23 -2.07
N ASP A 399 22.46 1.30 -1.77
CA ASP A 399 23.91 1.31 -1.82
C ASP A 399 24.58 0.78 -0.53
N GLU A 400 23.79 0.39 0.47
CA GLU A 400 24.26 -0.02 1.81
C GLU A 400 23.84 -1.47 2.15
N GLU A 401 24.40 -2.44 1.43
CA GLU A 401 24.06 -3.87 1.60
C GLU A 401 24.09 -4.38 3.05
N PRO A 402 25.03 -4.01 3.94
CA PRO A 402 24.97 -4.45 5.34
C PRO A 402 23.70 -4.01 6.08
N VAL A 403 23.20 -2.79 5.80
CA VAL A 403 21.98 -2.24 6.39
C VAL A 403 20.76 -2.96 5.81
N LEU A 404 20.72 -3.15 4.50
CA LEU A 404 19.62 -3.85 3.82
C LEU A 404 19.55 -5.34 4.22
N ALA A 405 20.68 -6.01 4.35
CA ALA A 405 20.78 -7.38 4.84
C ALA A 405 20.25 -7.53 6.27
N PHE A 406 20.56 -6.57 7.14
CA PHE A 406 20.01 -6.55 8.50
C PHE A 406 18.49 -6.31 8.50
N LEU A 407 17.98 -5.42 7.65
CA LEU A 407 16.54 -5.21 7.51
C LEU A 407 15.82 -6.49 7.02
N ARG A 408 16.42 -7.22 6.08
CA ARG A 408 15.95 -8.54 5.63
C ARG A 408 15.94 -9.57 6.76
N PHE A 409 16.99 -9.58 7.58
CA PHE A 409 17.07 -10.43 8.77
C PHE A 409 15.92 -10.12 9.75
N LEU A 410 15.75 -8.85 10.12
CA LEU A 410 14.69 -8.41 11.02
C LEU A 410 13.27 -8.71 10.49
N ALA A 411 13.07 -8.69 9.17
CA ALA A 411 11.77 -8.98 8.55
C ALA A 411 11.30 -10.44 8.80
N SER A 412 12.21 -11.33 9.19
CA SER A 412 11.90 -12.73 9.53
C SER A 412 11.22 -12.88 10.90
N PHE A 413 11.18 -11.82 11.71
CA PHE A 413 10.64 -11.83 13.06
C PHE A 413 9.46 -10.85 13.20
N GLU A 414 8.50 -11.16 14.07
CA GLU A 414 7.36 -10.29 14.35
C GLU A 414 7.77 -9.02 15.10
N PHE A 415 8.69 -9.17 16.05
CA PHE A 415 9.37 -8.11 16.77
C PHE A 415 10.68 -8.67 17.36
N VAL A 416 11.62 -7.79 17.70
CA VAL A 416 12.93 -8.13 18.30
C VAL A 416 13.23 -7.18 19.46
N SER A 417 14.04 -7.59 20.43
CA SER A 417 14.57 -6.73 21.48
C SER A 417 15.94 -6.12 21.12
N LEU A 418 16.34 -5.11 21.90
CA LEU A 418 17.73 -4.61 21.86
C LEU A 418 18.73 -5.70 22.26
N ASP A 419 18.44 -6.47 23.30
CA ASP A 419 19.34 -7.48 23.85
C ASP A 419 19.64 -8.58 22.82
N PHE A 420 18.60 -9.09 22.14
CA PHE A 420 18.75 -10.01 21.02
C PHE A 420 19.62 -9.40 19.90
N THR A 421 19.36 -8.14 19.56
CA THR A 421 20.09 -7.45 18.50
C THR A 421 21.57 -7.30 18.86
N GLN A 422 21.90 -6.97 20.11
CA GLN A 422 23.26 -6.85 20.60
C GLN A 422 24.02 -8.18 20.54
N GLN A 423 23.39 -9.27 20.96
CA GLN A 423 24.01 -10.60 20.87
C GLN A 423 24.35 -10.99 19.43
N ILE A 424 23.43 -10.73 18.48
CA ILE A 424 23.69 -10.97 17.06
C ILE A 424 24.79 -10.02 16.53
N ALA A 425 24.78 -8.74 16.96
CA ALA A 425 25.76 -7.74 16.58
C ALA A 425 27.19 -8.12 16.97
N GLU A 426 27.38 -8.64 18.19
CA GLU A 426 28.66 -9.14 18.70
C GLU A 426 29.18 -10.33 17.88
N GLU A 427 28.29 -11.23 17.49
CA GLU A 427 28.64 -12.43 16.73
C GLU A 427 29.06 -12.15 15.28
N ILE A 428 28.47 -11.13 14.65
CA ILE A 428 28.77 -10.77 13.25
C ILE A 428 29.65 -9.53 13.12
N ASN A 429 30.00 -8.88 14.24
CA ASN A 429 30.82 -7.67 14.32
C ASN A 429 30.28 -6.51 13.45
N LEU A 430 28.98 -6.24 13.53
CA LEU A 430 28.32 -5.12 12.85
C LEU A 430 27.59 -4.22 13.85
N PRO A 431 27.49 -2.90 13.58
CA PRO A 431 26.80 -1.95 14.47
C PRO A 431 25.28 -2.02 14.29
N LEU A 432 24.66 -3.17 14.61
CA LEU A 432 23.24 -3.40 14.34
C LEU A 432 22.32 -2.47 15.15
N THR A 433 22.73 -2.07 16.35
CA THR A 433 21.98 -1.10 17.17
C THR A 433 21.89 0.26 16.47
N ASP A 434 22.97 0.72 15.85
CA ASP A 434 22.97 1.96 15.06
C ASP A 434 22.03 1.86 13.85
N TYR A 435 21.96 0.67 13.24
CA TYR A 435 21.02 0.41 12.16
C TYR A 435 19.56 0.44 12.64
N ILE A 436 19.25 -0.11 13.82
CA ILE A 436 17.91 0.00 14.44
C ILE A 436 17.57 1.47 14.68
N ASP A 437 18.49 2.24 15.26
CA ASP A 437 18.25 3.66 15.54
C ASP A 437 17.94 4.44 14.26
N ARG A 438 18.65 4.14 13.17
CA ARG A 438 18.36 4.68 11.84
C ARG A 438 16.98 4.23 11.34
N PHE A 439 16.62 2.96 11.44
CA PHE A 439 15.30 2.48 11.03
C PHE A 439 14.16 3.12 11.84
N VAL A 440 14.37 3.37 13.13
CA VAL A 440 13.40 4.09 13.98
C VAL A 440 13.30 5.55 13.55
N ALA A 441 14.44 6.21 13.29
CA ALA A 441 14.47 7.58 12.78
C ALA A 441 13.65 7.71 11.49
N ASP A 442 13.84 6.78 10.55
CA ASP A 442 13.19 6.77 9.24
C ASP A 442 11.74 6.23 9.26
N SER A 443 11.20 5.89 10.43
CA SER A 443 9.89 5.26 10.60
C SER A 443 9.74 3.89 9.90
N VAL A 444 10.85 3.25 9.55
CA VAL A 444 10.90 1.85 9.07
C VAL A 444 10.60 0.90 10.22
N CYS A 445 11.13 1.19 11.41
CA CYS A 445 10.85 0.47 12.63
C CYS A 445 10.01 1.29 13.61
N GLU A 446 9.21 0.58 14.40
CA GLU A 446 8.42 1.14 15.48
C GLU A 446 8.80 0.48 16.80
N PRO A 447 9.12 1.29 17.84
CA PRO A 447 9.31 0.76 19.18
C PRO A 447 7.97 0.30 19.76
N ILE A 448 8.00 -0.79 20.53
CA ILE A 448 6.85 -1.43 21.18
C ILE A 448 7.18 -1.62 22.67
N GLY A 449 6.14 -1.55 23.50
CA GLY A 449 6.23 -1.67 24.95
C GLY A 449 6.33 -0.32 25.64
N GLY A 450 6.02 -0.27 26.93
CA GLY A 450 5.98 0.99 27.70
C GLY A 450 7.32 1.73 27.79
N SER A 451 8.42 1.02 27.58
CA SER A 451 9.81 1.50 27.59
C SER A 451 10.47 1.55 26.20
N GLY A 452 9.81 1.03 25.15
CA GLY A 452 10.40 0.91 23.81
C GLY A 452 11.49 -0.16 23.69
N GLN A 453 11.47 -1.19 24.55
CA GLN A 453 12.47 -2.27 24.58
C GLN A 453 12.40 -3.25 23.38
N TYR A 454 11.30 -3.24 22.63
CA TYR A 454 11.10 -4.07 21.45
C TYR A 454 10.91 -3.20 20.20
N PHE A 455 11.20 -3.75 19.03
CA PHE A 455 10.94 -3.10 17.74
C PHE A 455 10.29 -4.07 16.77
N ARG A 456 9.37 -3.55 15.96
CA ARG A 456 8.88 -4.22 14.76
C ARG A 456 9.18 -3.38 13.53
N ILE A 457 9.33 -4.05 12.40
CA ILE A 457 9.30 -3.38 11.11
C ILE A 457 7.85 -3.01 10.78
N ASN A 458 7.66 -1.83 10.19
CA ASN A 458 6.39 -1.41 9.61
C ASN A 458 5.87 -2.47 8.63
N GLU A 459 4.61 -2.86 8.76
CA GLU A 459 4.04 -3.99 8.00
C GLU A 459 4.19 -3.81 6.47
N VAL A 460 4.08 -2.57 5.98
CA VAL A 460 4.22 -2.27 4.56
C VAL A 460 5.67 -2.48 4.07
N ILE A 461 6.64 -2.12 4.90
CA ILE A 461 8.06 -2.33 4.60
C ILE A 461 8.39 -3.82 4.70
N ARG A 462 7.91 -4.52 5.74
CA ARG A 462 8.10 -5.96 5.90
C ARG A 462 7.60 -6.73 4.67
N ASP A 463 6.38 -6.44 4.22
CA ASP A 463 5.79 -7.09 3.03
C ASP A 463 6.64 -6.86 1.76
N ALA A 464 7.24 -5.68 1.60
CA ALA A 464 8.10 -5.38 0.47
C ALA A 464 9.43 -6.15 0.53
N VAL A 465 10.05 -6.22 1.72
CA VAL A 465 11.32 -6.91 1.94
C VAL A 465 11.17 -8.43 1.80
N VAL A 466 10.11 -9.04 2.36
CA VAL A 466 9.86 -10.49 2.27
C VAL A 466 9.59 -10.95 0.83
N ARG A 467 9.00 -10.09 -0.01
CA ARG A 467 8.71 -10.41 -1.42
C ARG A 467 9.94 -10.43 -2.32
N ASP A 468 11.02 -9.77 -1.91
CA ASP A 468 12.28 -9.69 -2.66
C ASP A 468 13.00 -11.06 -2.77
N ARG A 469 12.55 -12.08 -2.00
CA ARG A 469 13.03 -13.49 -2.04
C ARG A 469 14.55 -13.65 -1.94
N THR A 470 15.27 -12.65 -1.47
CA THR A 470 16.70 -12.73 -1.18
C THR A 470 16.90 -13.53 0.10
N HIS A 471 17.73 -14.59 0.01
CA HIS A 471 18.03 -15.45 1.15
C HIS A 471 18.83 -14.70 2.21
N MET A 472 18.55 -14.98 3.48
CA MET A 472 19.35 -14.53 4.62
C MET A 472 20.82 -14.92 4.41
N THR A 473 21.75 -13.99 4.63
CA THR A 473 23.18 -14.28 4.44
C THR A 473 23.66 -15.34 5.43
N SER A 474 24.73 -16.05 5.08
CA SER A 474 25.28 -17.12 5.91
C SER A 474 25.75 -16.65 7.28
N GLU A 475 26.17 -15.38 7.42
CA GLU A 475 26.62 -14.83 8.72
C GLU A 475 25.46 -14.77 9.72
N TYR A 476 24.32 -14.19 9.34
CA TYR A 476 23.13 -14.11 10.19
C TYR A 476 22.59 -15.49 10.57
N HIS A 477 22.62 -16.45 9.64
CA HIS A 477 22.22 -17.83 9.95
C HIS A 477 23.12 -18.47 11.02
N SER A 478 24.43 -18.28 10.91
CA SER A 478 25.40 -18.77 11.88
C SER A 478 25.24 -18.14 13.26
N ALA A 479 25.07 -16.82 13.32
CA ALA A 479 24.82 -16.08 14.56
C ALA A 479 23.52 -16.52 15.24
N LEU A 480 22.43 -16.66 14.48
CA LEU A 480 21.16 -17.14 14.99
C LEU A 480 21.27 -18.56 15.57
N HIS A 481 22.00 -19.46 14.91
CA HIS A 481 22.21 -20.81 15.40
C HIS A 481 23.07 -20.85 16.69
N LYS A 482 24.04 -19.95 16.84
CA LYS A 482 24.80 -19.78 18.10
C LYS A 482 23.90 -19.27 19.22
N PHE A 483 23.09 -18.24 18.95
CA PHE A 483 22.11 -17.70 19.89
C PHE A 483 21.17 -18.80 20.40
N VAL A 484 20.58 -19.60 19.51
CA VAL A 484 19.68 -20.70 19.87
C VAL A 484 20.38 -21.74 20.77
N LYS A 485 21.66 -22.05 20.52
CA LYS A 485 22.44 -22.97 21.35
C LYS A 485 22.78 -22.38 22.72
N HIS A 486 23.07 -21.09 22.80
CA HIS A 486 23.29 -20.37 24.05
C HIS A 486 22.03 -20.40 24.91
N PHE A 487 20.89 -19.99 24.33
CA PHE A 487 19.58 -20.06 24.97
C PHE A 487 19.28 -21.47 25.50
N ALA A 488 19.45 -22.51 24.67
CA ALA A 488 19.18 -23.89 25.07
C ALA A 488 20.03 -24.40 26.24
N ARG A 489 21.23 -23.84 26.46
CA ARG A 489 22.11 -24.19 27.58
C ARG A 489 21.80 -23.41 28.85
N ASN A 490 21.36 -22.16 28.72
CA ASN A 490 21.34 -21.20 29.82
C ASN A 490 19.93 -20.73 30.22
N TYR A 491 18.87 -21.20 29.56
CA TYR A 491 17.48 -20.80 29.84
C TYR A 491 17.02 -20.96 31.31
N SER A 492 17.67 -21.82 32.09
CA SER A 492 17.33 -22.06 33.50
C SER A 492 18.08 -21.14 34.47
N THR A 493 19.14 -20.48 34.00
CA THR A 493 20.05 -19.68 34.82
C THR A 493 20.09 -18.21 34.41
N GLU A 494 19.76 -17.91 33.15
CA GLU A 494 19.71 -16.56 32.61
C GLU A 494 18.25 -16.14 32.35
N GLU A 495 17.96 -14.85 32.54
CA GLU A 495 16.67 -14.28 32.17
C GLU A 495 16.72 -13.88 30.68
N PHE A 496 15.80 -14.44 29.89
CA PHE A 496 15.60 -14.08 28.49
C PHE A 496 14.29 -13.31 28.34
N ASP A 497 14.30 -12.30 27.49
CA ASP A 497 13.09 -11.55 27.20
C ASP A 497 12.12 -12.34 26.30
N VAL A 498 10.88 -11.84 26.21
CA VAL A 498 9.80 -12.48 25.45
C VAL A 498 10.18 -12.67 23.96
N SER A 499 10.82 -11.68 23.34
CA SER A 499 11.24 -11.77 21.93
C SER A 499 12.34 -12.81 21.72
N GLU A 500 13.37 -12.82 22.59
CA GLU A 500 14.45 -13.80 22.57
C GLU A 500 13.90 -15.21 22.71
N TYR A 501 12.98 -15.40 23.65
CA TYR A 501 12.30 -16.65 23.87
C TYR A 501 11.52 -17.11 22.63
N HIS A 502 10.68 -16.22 22.05
CA HIS A 502 9.89 -16.56 20.86
C HIS A 502 10.79 -16.93 19.68
N ILE A 503 11.87 -16.18 19.47
CA ILE A 503 12.84 -16.44 18.41
C ILE A 503 13.57 -17.75 18.66
N ALA A 504 14.14 -17.93 19.86
CA ALA A 504 14.94 -19.11 20.21
C ALA A 504 14.13 -20.40 20.15
N VAL A 505 12.92 -20.42 20.73
CA VAL A 505 12.05 -21.61 20.70
C VAL A 505 11.64 -21.94 19.27
N LYS A 506 11.19 -20.94 18.50
CA LYS A 506 10.79 -21.16 17.10
C LYS A 506 11.95 -21.71 16.26
N GLN A 507 13.14 -21.13 16.39
CA GLN A 507 14.32 -21.53 15.63
C GLN A 507 14.90 -22.86 16.12
N ALA A 508 14.84 -23.17 17.42
CA ALA A 508 15.23 -24.47 17.95
C ALA A 508 14.39 -25.60 17.36
N LEU A 509 13.07 -25.39 17.16
CA LEU A 509 12.21 -26.37 16.51
C LEU A 509 12.60 -26.64 15.06
N VAL A 510 12.96 -25.58 14.32
CA VAL A 510 13.41 -25.68 12.92
C VAL A 510 14.80 -26.33 12.82
N MET A 511 15.70 -25.99 13.75
CA MET A 511 17.09 -26.48 13.78
C MET A 511 17.26 -27.83 14.51
N HIS A 512 16.17 -28.42 14.99
CA HIS A 512 16.16 -29.65 15.80
C HIS A 512 17.03 -29.60 17.07
N VAL A 513 17.11 -28.43 17.71
CA VAL A 513 17.78 -28.25 19.00
C VAL A 513 16.82 -28.69 20.12
N ASN A 514 17.29 -29.52 21.05
CA ASN A 514 16.48 -29.99 22.17
C ASN A 514 16.27 -28.88 23.21
N LEU A 515 15.01 -28.60 23.52
CA LEU A 515 14.57 -27.72 24.59
C LEU A 515 13.53 -28.46 25.46
N PRO A 516 13.36 -28.12 26.74
CA PRO A 516 12.32 -28.70 27.58
C PRO A 516 10.91 -28.39 27.05
N GLU A 517 10.01 -29.37 27.11
CA GLU A 517 8.63 -29.19 26.65
C GLU A 517 7.87 -28.12 27.43
N SER A 518 8.21 -27.90 28.71
CA SER A 518 7.62 -26.85 29.54
C SER A 518 7.84 -25.43 28.99
N MET A 519 8.80 -25.25 28.07
CA MET A 519 9.07 -23.97 27.42
C MET A 519 8.30 -23.78 26.10
N MET A 520 7.58 -24.79 25.63
CA MET A 520 6.97 -24.71 24.31
C MET A 520 5.45 -24.52 24.45
N ILE A 521 4.94 -23.42 23.90
CA ILE A 521 3.50 -23.21 23.73
C ILE A 521 3.03 -23.65 22.33
N PRO A 522 1.74 -24.03 22.15
CA PRO A 522 1.20 -24.49 20.88
C PRO A 522 1.43 -23.54 19.70
N ALA A 523 1.41 -22.23 19.95
CA ALA A 523 1.62 -21.21 18.93
C ALA A 523 3.01 -21.33 18.26
N HIS A 524 4.09 -21.62 19.00
CA HIS A 524 5.42 -21.79 18.41
C HIS A 524 5.45 -22.98 17.45
N PHE A 525 4.81 -24.09 17.85
CA PHE A 525 4.73 -25.27 17.02
C PHE A 525 3.94 -25.02 15.75
N LEU A 526 2.77 -24.37 15.83
CA LEU A 526 1.98 -24.03 14.65
C LEU A 526 2.75 -23.12 13.69
N GLN A 527 3.45 -22.11 14.20
CA GLN A 527 4.29 -21.23 13.39
C GLN A 527 5.43 -22.01 12.71
N SER A 528 6.17 -22.85 13.45
CA SER A 528 7.25 -23.68 12.89
C SER A 528 6.73 -24.72 11.90
N MET A 529 5.58 -25.36 12.16
CA MET A 529 4.94 -26.29 11.25
C MET A 529 4.55 -25.61 9.93
N ARG A 530 4.02 -24.39 10.00
CA ARG A 530 3.68 -23.59 8.82
C ARG A 530 4.92 -23.29 7.98
N ASP A 531 6.00 -22.84 8.62
CA ASP A 531 7.24 -22.47 7.94
C ASP A 531 7.89 -23.71 7.28
N LEU A 532 8.04 -24.81 8.03
CA LEU A 532 8.52 -26.10 7.51
C LEU A 532 7.67 -26.63 6.36
N TYR A 533 6.34 -26.45 6.44
CA TYR A 533 5.43 -26.85 5.36
C TYR A 533 5.67 -26.04 4.07
N PHE A 534 5.92 -24.73 4.18
CA PHE A 534 6.24 -23.88 3.04
C PHE A 534 7.62 -24.21 2.43
N GLU A 535 8.59 -24.60 3.27
CA GLU A 535 9.90 -25.10 2.86
C GLU A 535 9.87 -26.52 2.26
N LYS A 536 8.69 -27.18 2.26
CA LYS A 536 8.44 -28.55 1.80
C LYS A 536 9.10 -29.65 2.66
N SER A 537 9.46 -29.32 3.89
CA SER A 537 10.01 -30.22 4.91
C SER A 537 8.89 -30.99 5.63
N TYR A 538 8.14 -31.80 4.87
CA TYR A 538 6.91 -32.43 5.37
C TYR A 538 7.15 -33.48 6.46
N LYS A 539 8.31 -34.15 6.46
CA LYS A 539 8.63 -35.17 7.48
C LYS A 539 8.83 -34.51 8.84
N GLU A 540 9.46 -33.34 8.82
CA GLU A 540 9.75 -32.50 9.96
C GLU A 540 8.44 -31.95 10.55
N VAL A 541 7.49 -31.54 9.70
CA VAL A 541 6.13 -31.17 10.14
C VAL A 541 5.43 -32.33 10.85
N VAL A 542 5.53 -33.57 10.32
CA VAL A 542 4.94 -34.76 10.96
C VAL A 542 5.56 -35.03 12.32
N GLN A 543 6.90 -35.01 12.42
CA GLN A 543 7.61 -35.22 13.69
C GLN A 543 7.23 -34.16 14.72
N LEU A 544 7.12 -32.90 14.28
CA LEU A 544 6.74 -31.79 15.14
C LEU A 544 5.30 -31.93 15.63
N ALA A 545 4.37 -32.25 14.74
CA ALA A 545 2.98 -32.53 15.11
C ALA A 545 2.88 -33.68 16.12
N ASP A 546 3.62 -34.77 15.91
CA ASP A 546 3.60 -35.94 16.79
C ASP A 546 4.06 -35.61 18.20
N ARG A 547 5.13 -34.82 18.32
CA ARG A 547 5.62 -34.33 19.61
C ARG A 547 4.56 -33.51 20.32
N VAL A 548 3.95 -32.55 19.63
CA VAL A 548 2.97 -31.62 20.22
C VAL A 548 1.70 -32.33 20.64
N MET A 549 1.24 -33.30 19.85
CA MET A 549 0.01 -34.02 20.08
C MET A 549 0.05 -34.93 21.31
N GLN A 550 1.23 -35.26 21.85
CA GLN A 550 1.37 -36.00 23.11
C GLN A 550 0.69 -35.29 24.29
N ASN A 551 0.67 -33.95 24.26
CA ASN A 551 0.06 -33.10 25.29
C ASN A 551 -1.28 -32.47 24.82
N SER A 552 -1.93 -33.06 23.81
CA SER A 552 -3.12 -32.48 23.16
C SER A 552 -4.34 -32.23 24.06
N ASN A 553 -4.43 -32.88 25.22
CA ASN A 553 -5.51 -32.69 26.19
C ASN A 553 -5.47 -31.33 26.90
N TYR A 554 -4.35 -30.61 26.82
CA TYR A 554 -4.18 -29.29 27.43
C TYR A 554 -4.46 -28.13 26.47
N TYR A 555 -4.77 -28.41 25.21
CA TYR A 555 -5.02 -27.38 24.20
C TYR A 555 -6.52 -27.20 23.97
N ASP A 556 -6.90 -25.98 23.58
CA ASP A 556 -8.26 -25.77 23.09
C ASP A 556 -8.49 -26.50 21.76
N GLU A 557 -9.75 -26.77 21.47
CA GLU A 557 -10.15 -27.55 20.30
C GLU A 557 -9.70 -26.90 18.98
N HIS A 558 -9.67 -25.57 18.88
CA HIS A 558 -9.28 -24.89 17.65
C HIS A 558 -7.79 -25.08 17.35
N THR A 559 -6.92 -24.86 18.35
CA THR A 559 -5.48 -25.11 18.24
C THR A 559 -5.20 -26.57 17.86
N ARG A 560 -5.92 -27.52 18.47
CA ARG A 560 -5.81 -28.95 18.16
C ARG A 560 -6.17 -29.24 16.70
N GLN A 561 -7.25 -28.63 16.19
CA GLN A 561 -7.67 -28.78 14.80
C GLN A 561 -6.62 -28.22 13.83
N ASP A 562 -5.98 -27.09 14.13
CA ASP A 562 -4.96 -26.49 13.27
C ASP A 562 -3.69 -27.36 13.18
N ILE A 563 -3.23 -27.93 14.31
CA ILE A 563 -2.09 -28.86 14.33
C ILE A 563 -2.40 -30.10 13.50
N LEU A 564 -3.58 -30.69 13.72
CA LEU A 564 -4.05 -31.86 12.96
C LEU A 564 -4.18 -31.54 11.47
N TYR A 565 -4.57 -30.32 11.10
CA TYR A 565 -4.70 -29.92 9.72
C TYR A 565 -3.34 -29.93 9.00
N TYR A 566 -2.32 -29.30 9.58
CA TYR A 566 -0.95 -29.33 9.03
C TYR A 566 -0.33 -30.74 9.03
N LEU A 567 -0.59 -31.55 10.06
CA LEU A 567 -0.23 -32.96 10.09
C LEU A 567 -0.87 -33.71 8.92
N CYS A 568 -2.18 -33.60 8.74
CA CYS A 568 -2.92 -34.28 7.67
C CYS A 568 -2.47 -33.82 6.28
N GLN A 569 -2.21 -32.53 6.07
CA GLN A 569 -1.66 -32.03 4.81
C GLN A 569 -0.28 -32.64 4.52
N SER A 570 0.59 -32.73 5.53
CA SER A 570 1.93 -33.28 5.40
C SER A 570 1.91 -34.79 5.16
N LEU A 571 1.11 -35.55 5.91
CA LEU A 571 0.87 -36.97 5.68
C LEU A 571 0.32 -37.24 4.28
N ALA A 572 -0.56 -36.36 3.78
CA ALA A 572 -1.08 -36.47 2.43
C ALA A 572 -0.01 -36.25 1.36
N ARG A 573 0.86 -35.25 1.52
CA ARG A 573 2.02 -35.06 0.62
C ARG A 573 2.98 -36.25 0.64
N LEU A 574 3.16 -36.87 1.80
CA LEU A 574 3.97 -38.07 1.99
C LEU A 574 3.26 -39.36 1.55
N LYS A 575 1.97 -39.29 1.20
CA LYS A 575 1.08 -40.42 0.87
C LYS A 575 1.00 -41.48 1.97
N ASP A 576 1.22 -41.07 3.21
CA ASP A 576 1.29 -41.94 4.38
C ASP A 576 -0.09 -42.56 4.69
N PRO A 577 -0.22 -43.89 4.89
CA PRO A 577 -1.46 -44.53 5.31
C PRO A 577 -2.04 -43.98 6.61
N ARG A 578 -1.20 -43.48 7.54
CA ARG A 578 -1.62 -42.89 8.82
C ARG A 578 -2.58 -41.72 8.65
N PHE A 579 -2.58 -41.06 7.49
CA PHE A 579 -3.56 -40.03 7.16
C PHE A 579 -5.00 -40.47 7.45
N THR A 580 -5.39 -41.70 7.09
CA THR A 580 -6.81 -42.12 7.14
C THR A 580 -7.34 -42.24 8.56
N SER A 581 -6.47 -42.47 9.55
CA SER A 581 -6.83 -42.48 10.97
C SER A 581 -6.78 -41.08 11.57
N GLU A 582 -5.75 -40.27 11.27
CA GLU A 582 -5.61 -38.93 11.83
C GLU A 582 -6.70 -37.97 11.35
N VAL A 583 -7.07 -38.04 10.08
CA VAL A 583 -8.10 -37.16 9.51
C VAL A 583 -9.47 -37.36 10.16
N GLN A 584 -9.78 -38.54 10.73
CA GLN A 584 -11.04 -38.76 11.46
C GLN A 584 -11.21 -37.82 12.66
N LYS A 585 -10.11 -37.26 13.15
CA LYS A 585 -10.08 -36.32 14.27
C LYS A 585 -10.33 -34.87 13.81
N ILE A 586 -10.36 -34.61 12.50
CA ILE A 586 -10.71 -33.31 11.92
C ILE A 586 -12.23 -33.19 11.83
N SER A 587 -12.77 -32.06 12.29
CA SER A 587 -14.20 -31.78 12.27
C SER A 587 -14.61 -30.86 11.10
N GLY A 588 -15.88 -30.92 10.73
CA GLY A 588 -16.47 -30.03 9.74
C GLY A 588 -15.99 -30.27 8.30
N PRO A 589 -16.11 -29.26 7.41
CA PRO A 589 -15.89 -29.43 5.97
C PRO A 589 -14.41 -29.65 5.59
N GLU A 590 -13.47 -29.29 6.47
CA GLU A 590 -12.03 -29.50 6.25
C GLU A 590 -11.69 -31.00 6.15
N HIS A 591 -12.46 -31.85 6.81
CA HIS A 591 -12.31 -33.31 6.75
C HIS A 591 -12.44 -33.81 5.30
N ASP A 592 -13.50 -33.42 4.59
CA ASP A 592 -13.70 -33.80 3.19
C ASP A 592 -12.67 -33.16 2.28
N PHE A 593 -12.28 -31.91 2.55
CA PHE A 593 -11.23 -31.25 1.76
C PHE A 593 -9.88 -31.98 1.86
N LEU A 594 -9.45 -32.34 3.08
CA LEU A 594 -8.20 -33.08 3.31
C LEU A 594 -8.24 -34.48 2.70
N PHE A 595 -9.37 -35.19 2.78
CA PHE A 595 -9.54 -36.47 2.09
C PHE A 595 -9.41 -36.33 0.57
N GLY A 596 -10.04 -35.30 -0.01
CA GLY A 596 -9.88 -34.96 -1.42
C GLY A 596 -8.42 -34.73 -1.78
N PHE A 597 -7.71 -33.99 -0.94
CA PHE A 597 -6.28 -33.72 -1.11
C PHE A 597 -5.42 -34.99 -1.04
N TYR A 598 -5.67 -35.86 -0.07
CA TYR A 598 -4.98 -37.15 0.08
C TYR A 598 -5.14 -38.04 -1.15
N TYR A 599 -6.38 -38.24 -1.60
CA TYR A 599 -6.67 -39.05 -2.77
C TYR A 599 -6.03 -38.46 -4.04
N ARG A 600 -6.00 -37.13 -4.16
CA ARG A 600 -5.28 -36.46 -5.26
C ARG A 600 -3.78 -36.79 -5.24
N GLN A 601 -3.11 -36.72 -4.09
CA GLN A 601 -1.68 -37.08 -4.00
C GLN A 601 -1.42 -38.55 -4.37
N LYS A 602 -2.41 -39.42 -4.14
CA LYS A 602 -2.40 -40.84 -4.55
C LYS A 602 -2.89 -41.11 -5.98
N ARG A 603 -3.19 -40.08 -6.77
CA ARG A 603 -3.79 -40.19 -8.13
C ARG A 603 -5.12 -40.95 -8.18
N ARG A 604 -5.83 -41.02 -7.04
CA ARG A 604 -7.21 -41.56 -6.95
C ARG A 604 -8.21 -40.44 -7.24
N TYR A 605 -8.23 -39.97 -8.48
CA TYR A 605 -8.95 -38.75 -8.84
C TYR A 605 -10.46 -38.84 -8.68
N ASP A 606 -11.07 -39.98 -8.98
CA ASP A 606 -12.52 -40.17 -8.80
C ASP A 606 -12.93 -39.99 -7.33
N ASP A 607 -12.20 -40.64 -6.42
CA ASP A 607 -12.43 -40.48 -4.98
C ASP A 607 -12.19 -39.04 -4.51
N ALA A 608 -11.15 -38.39 -5.05
CA ALA A 608 -10.84 -37.01 -4.75
C ALA A 608 -11.96 -36.06 -5.19
N LEU A 609 -12.52 -36.25 -6.39
CA LEU A 609 -13.62 -35.45 -6.92
C LEU A 609 -14.88 -35.59 -6.06
N VAL A 610 -15.23 -36.81 -5.63
CA VAL A 610 -16.36 -37.04 -4.73
C VAL A 610 -16.21 -36.24 -3.43
N ARG A 611 -15.01 -36.27 -2.83
CA ARG A 611 -14.71 -35.57 -1.58
C ARG A 611 -14.70 -34.06 -1.75
N TYR A 612 -14.04 -33.55 -2.79
CA TYR A 612 -14.04 -32.11 -3.06
C TYR A 612 -15.42 -31.56 -3.39
N ARG A 613 -16.26 -32.29 -4.14
CA ARG A 613 -17.65 -31.86 -4.39
C ARG A 613 -18.47 -31.73 -3.10
N ARG A 614 -18.24 -32.58 -2.10
CA ARG A 614 -18.85 -32.42 -0.77
C ARG A 614 -18.31 -31.20 -0.03
N ALA A 615 -16.99 -31.02 -0.02
CA ALA A 615 -16.34 -29.85 0.56
C ALA A 615 -16.75 -28.53 -0.13
N MET A 616 -17.13 -28.57 -1.41
CA MET A 616 -17.63 -27.41 -2.14
C MET A 616 -18.97 -26.87 -1.62
N ASN A 617 -19.77 -27.69 -0.94
CA ASN A 617 -21.08 -27.29 -0.45
C ASN A 617 -21.03 -26.44 0.83
N HIS A 618 -19.83 -26.10 1.32
CA HIS A 618 -19.64 -25.32 2.53
C HIS A 618 -18.78 -24.10 2.27
N VAL A 619 -19.25 -22.92 2.70
CA VAL A 619 -18.63 -21.60 2.42
C VAL A 619 -17.13 -21.55 2.76
N ARG A 620 -16.72 -22.10 3.91
CA ARG A 620 -15.30 -22.13 4.35
C ARG A 620 -14.34 -22.84 3.39
N THR A 621 -14.80 -23.87 2.69
CA THR A 621 -13.97 -24.75 1.84
C THR A 621 -14.29 -24.60 0.35
N GLU A 622 -15.41 -23.95 0.00
CA GLU A 622 -15.93 -23.84 -1.36
C GLU A 622 -14.86 -23.43 -2.37
N GLN A 623 -14.24 -22.26 -2.16
CA GLN A 623 -13.27 -21.71 -3.10
C GLN A 623 -12.07 -22.65 -3.31
N ARG A 624 -11.51 -23.19 -2.23
CA ARG A 624 -10.34 -24.08 -2.30
C ARG A 624 -10.72 -25.38 -3.01
N ALA A 625 -11.85 -25.98 -2.67
CA ALA A 625 -12.31 -27.23 -3.26
C ALA A 625 -12.64 -27.07 -4.75
N ARG A 626 -13.29 -25.97 -5.16
CA ARG A 626 -13.55 -25.63 -6.57
C ARG A 626 -12.27 -25.59 -7.40
N ARG A 627 -11.22 -24.95 -6.87
CA ARG A 627 -9.91 -24.89 -7.54
C ARG A 627 -9.31 -26.27 -7.74
N GLU A 628 -9.39 -27.12 -6.72
CA GLU A 628 -8.84 -28.47 -6.77
C GLU A 628 -9.62 -29.40 -7.71
N VAL A 629 -10.95 -29.24 -7.83
CA VAL A 629 -11.75 -29.96 -8.83
C VAL A 629 -11.31 -29.62 -10.25
N VAL A 630 -11.17 -28.32 -10.57
CA VAL A 630 -10.68 -27.90 -11.90
C VAL A 630 -9.28 -28.46 -12.16
N PHE A 631 -8.38 -28.38 -11.17
CA PHE A 631 -7.04 -28.92 -11.29
C PHE A 631 -7.04 -30.42 -11.61
N ILE A 632 -7.92 -31.22 -10.96
CA ILE A 632 -8.04 -32.65 -11.27
C ILE A 632 -8.55 -32.86 -12.68
N LEU A 633 -9.60 -32.15 -13.09
CA LEU A 633 -10.20 -32.28 -14.42
C LEU A 633 -9.18 -31.95 -15.53
N VAL A 634 -8.36 -30.92 -15.33
CA VAL A 634 -7.21 -30.61 -16.19
C VAL A 634 -6.18 -31.75 -16.19
N SER A 635 -5.85 -32.30 -15.02
CA SER A 635 -4.85 -33.37 -14.87
C SER A 635 -5.24 -34.67 -15.58
N ILE A 636 -6.53 -35.00 -15.63
CA ILE A 636 -7.08 -36.17 -16.34
C ILE A 636 -7.49 -35.85 -17.79
N GLU A 637 -7.24 -34.62 -18.23
CA GLU A 637 -7.58 -34.06 -19.54
C GLU A 637 -9.07 -34.09 -19.90
N ASP A 638 -9.92 -34.02 -18.87
CA ASP A 638 -11.36 -33.82 -19.01
C ASP A 638 -11.69 -32.31 -19.00
N TYR A 639 -11.17 -31.64 -20.04
CA TYR A 639 -11.29 -30.19 -20.20
C TYR A 639 -12.73 -29.74 -20.41
N GLU A 640 -13.58 -30.59 -20.97
CA GLU A 640 -14.99 -30.30 -21.24
C GLU A 640 -15.78 -30.16 -19.94
N GLN A 641 -15.67 -31.12 -19.02
CA GLN A 641 -16.30 -31.00 -17.70
C GLN A 641 -15.67 -29.86 -16.86
N GLY A 642 -14.38 -29.58 -17.06
CA GLY A 642 -13.66 -28.56 -16.31
C GLY A 642 -13.96 -27.12 -16.74
N LEU A 643 -14.43 -26.90 -17.98
CA LEU A 643 -14.47 -25.58 -18.59
C LEU A 643 -15.35 -24.59 -17.84
N SER A 644 -16.61 -24.94 -17.58
CA SER A 644 -17.57 -24.04 -16.93
C SER A 644 -17.10 -23.64 -15.53
N LEU A 645 -16.60 -24.61 -14.75
CA LEU A 645 -16.10 -24.34 -13.40
C LEU A 645 -14.79 -23.54 -13.42
N ALA A 646 -13.92 -23.77 -14.40
CA ALA A 646 -12.68 -23.01 -14.59
C ALA A 646 -12.97 -21.55 -14.98
N GLU A 647 -13.93 -21.32 -15.88
CA GLU A 647 -14.39 -19.99 -16.26
C GLU A 647 -14.96 -19.25 -15.04
N GLU A 648 -15.86 -19.88 -14.27
CA GLU A 648 -16.43 -19.25 -13.08
C GLU A 648 -15.35 -18.92 -12.04
N ASN A 649 -14.38 -19.82 -11.83
CA ASN A 649 -13.26 -19.56 -10.93
C ASN A 649 -12.38 -18.40 -11.43
N TYR A 650 -12.10 -18.33 -12.73
CA TYR A 650 -11.34 -17.24 -13.34
C TYR A 650 -12.09 -15.92 -13.25
N LEU A 651 -13.40 -15.89 -13.49
CA LEU A 651 -14.20 -14.67 -13.35
C LEU A 651 -14.26 -14.17 -11.91
N ARG A 652 -14.20 -15.06 -10.92
CA ARG A 652 -14.15 -14.72 -9.48
C ARG A 652 -12.75 -14.26 -9.03
N TYR A 653 -11.69 -14.93 -9.49
CA TYR A 653 -10.30 -14.65 -9.09
C TYR A 653 -9.31 -14.53 -10.27
N PRO A 654 -9.54 -13.55 -11.15
CA PRO A 654 -8.80 -13.43 -12.41
C PRO A 654 -7.34 -12.96 -12.25
N SER A 655 -7.00 -12.36 -11.11
CA SER A 655 -5.64 -11.99 -10.76
C SER A 655 -4.78 -13.17 -10.28
N ASN A 656 -5.34 -14.39 -10.17
CA ASN A 656 -4.61 -15.56 -9.73
C ASN A 656 -4.03 -16.33 -10.93
N PRO A 657 -2.69 -16.38 -11.11
CA PRO A 657 -2.07 -17.00 -12.28
C PRO A 657 -2.43 -18.48 -12.47
N PHE A 658 -2.61 -19.24 -11.38
CA PHE A 658 -2.92 -20.66 -11.45
C PHE A 658 -4.36 -20.92 -11.92
N ILE A 659 -5.29 -20.05 -11.53
CA ILE A 659 -6.68 -20.14 -11.97
C ILE A 659 -6.79 -19.75 -13.44
N ALA A 660 -6.09 -18.69 -13.85
CA ALA A 660 -5.98 -18.28 -15.23
C ALA A 660 -5.36 -19.38 -16.12
N GLN A 661 -4.28 -20.02 -15.65
CA GLN A 661 -3.66 -21.15 -16.34
C GLN A 661 -4.64 -22.33 -16.53
N ALA A 662 -5.36 -22.71 -15.49
CA ALA A 662 -6.31 -23.81 -15.57
C ALA A 662 -7.47 -23.51 -16.52
N TYR A 663 -8.00 -22.28 -16.49
CA TYR A 663 -9.02 -21.84 -17.43
C TYR A 663 -8.49 -21.80 -18.87
N PHE A 664 -7.28 -21.28 -19.09
CA PHE A 664 -6.62 -21.28 -20.39
C PHE A 664 -6.52 -22.69 -20.96
N GLN A 665 -6.05 -23.66 -20.17
CA GLN A 665 -5.93 -25.06 -20.59
C GLN A 665 -7.29 -25.68 -20.92
N CYS A 666 -8.30 -25.51 -20.06
CA CYS A 666 -9.65 -25.98 -20.35
C CYS A 666 -10.19 -25.39 -21.65
N LEU A 667 -10.08 -24.07 -21.82
CA LEU A 667 -10.57 -23.36 -23.00
C LEU A 667 -9.83 -23.79 -24.27
N LEU A 668 -8.50 -23.95 -24.20
CA LEU A 668 -7.68 -24.34 -25.34
C LEU A 668 -8.08 -25.72 -25.88
N TYR A 669 -8.29 -26.69 -24.99
CA TYR A 669 -8.49 -28.09 -25.38
C TYR A 669 -9.95 -28.56 -25.42
N ALA A 670 -10.90 -27.82 -24.86
CA ALA A 670 -12.33 -28.14 -24.96
C ALA A 670 -12.86 -27.93 -26.40
N PRO A 671 -13.76 -28.81 -26.90
CA PRO A 671 -14.32 -28.70 -28.25
C PRO A 671 -15.33 -27.53 -28.36
N GLY A 672 -15.53 -27.04 -29.60
CA GLY A 672 -16.72 -26.23 -29.96
C GLY A 672 -16.85 -24.83 -29.35
N GLN A 673 -15.74 -24.18 -28.93
CA GLN A 673 -15.80 -22.86 -28.28
C GLN A 673 -15.75 -21.72 -29.29
N GLU A 674 -16.78 -20.87 -29.29
CA GLU A 674 -16.80 -19.61 -30.05
C GLU A 674 -15.75 -18.62 -29.52
N GLN A 675 -15.12 -17.87 -30.44
CA GLN A 675 -14.12 -16.84 -30.13
C GLN A 675 -12.95 -17.34 -29.25
N LYS A 676 -12.58 -18.63 -29.38
CA LYS A 676 -11.54 -19.27 -28.58
C LYS A 676 -10.23 -18.49 -28.57
N GLN A 677 -9.71 -18.10 -29.74
CA GLN A 677 -8.43 -17.38 -29.86
C GLN A 677 -8.48 -16.03 -29.12
N GLU A 678 -9.55 -15.26 -29.32
CA GLU A 678 -9.73 -13.95 -28.67
C GLU A 678 -9.80 -14.09 -27.14
N LYS A 679 -10.55 -15.07 -26.63
CA LYS A 679 -10.65 -15.34 -25.19
C LYS A 679 -9.31 -15.77 -24.59
N LEU A 680 -8.55 -16.61 -25.28
CA LEU A 680 -7.21 -17.03 -24.83
C LEU A 680 -6.23 -15.85 -24.82
N HIS A 681 -6.27 -15.00 -25.84
CA HIS A 681 -5.44 -13.79 -25.91
C HIS A 681 -5.73 -12.83 -24.74
N LYS A 682 -7.02 -12.61 -24.42
CA LYS A 682 -7.42 -11.82 -23.25
C LYS A 682 -6.88 -12.37 -21.92
N ILE A 683 -6.79 -13.70 -21.78
CA ILE A 683 -6.20 -14.32 -20.58
C ILE A 683 -4.69 -14.03 -20.52
N LEU A 684 -3.97 -14.07 -21.65
CA LEU A 684 -2.54 -13.74 -21.71
C LEU A 684 -2.30 -12.28 -21.34
N GLU A 685 -3.02 -11.34 -21.95
CA GLU A 685 -2.93 -9.90 -21.59
C GLU A 685 -3.22 -9.65 -20.11
N SER A 686 -4.15 -10.41 -19.53
CA SER A 686 -4.45 -10.34 -18.10
C SER A 686 -3.27 -10.84 -17.26
N LEU A 687 -2.64 -11.96 -17.65
CA LEU A 687 -1.52 -12.56 -16.93
C LEU A 687 -0.25 -11.70 -16.99
N GLU A 688 -0.01 -11.03 -18.11
CA GLU A 688 1.11 -10.09 -18.27
C GLU A 688 1.05 -8.95 -17.22
N LYS A 689 -0.17 -8.49 -16.90
CA LYS A 689 -0.41 -7.40 -15.95
C LYS A 689 -0.25 -7.84 -14.49
N VAL A 690 -0.61 -9.08 -14.14
CA VAL A 690 -0.67 -9.59 -12.75
C VAL A 690 0.67 -9.51 -11.99
N GLY A 691 1.80 -9.43 -12.70
CA GLY A 691 3.12 -9.19 -12.10
C GLY A 691 3.66 -10.34 -11.23
N GLY A 692 4.88 -10.17 -10.73
CA GLY A 692 5.60 -11.16 -9.93
C GLY A 692 6.25 -12.29 -10.75
N ALA A 693 7.39 -12.81 -10.28
CA ALA A 693 8.21 -13.77 -11.02
C ALA A 693 7.42 -15.02 -11.50
N ARG A 694 6.50 -15.53 -10.67
CA ARG A 694 5.71 -16.72 -11.01
C ARG A 694 4.55 -16.43 -11.98
N GLY A 695 3.99 -15.22 -11.96
CA GLY A 695 3.00 -14.80 -12.94
C GLY A 695 3.63 -14.65 -14.33
N LYS A 696 4.82 -14.05 -14.39
CA LYS A 696 5.62 -13.91 -15.61
C LYS A 696 6.02 -15.26 -16.21
N GLU A 697 6.49 -16.20 -15.40
CA GLU A 697 6.81 -17.56 -15.86
C GLU A 697 5.58 -18.26 -16.48
N ILE A 698 4.44 -18.24 -15.78
CA ILE A 698 3.19 -18.85 -16.29
C ILE A 698 2.76 -18.17 -17.59
N HIS A 699 2.86 -16.84 -17.66
CA HIS A 699 2.56 -16.08 -18.87
C HIS A 699 3.44 -16.54 -20.04
N SER A 700 4.77 -16.55 -19.88
CA SER A 700 5.71 -16.96 -20.94
C SER A 700 5.44 -18.38 -21.41
N SER A 701 5.17 -19.31 -20.49
CA SER A 701 4.79 -20.70 -20.80
C SER A 701 3.49 -20.77 -21.62
N LEU A 702 2.43 -20.05 -21.23
CA LEU A 702 1.16 -20.06 -21.93
C LEU A 702 1.19 -19.32 -23.28
N ALA A 703 1.98 -18.26 -23.40
CA ALA A 703 2.20 -17.54 -24.65
C ALA A 703 2.90 -18.44 -25.67
N ALA A 704 3.88 -19.25 -25.26
CA ALA A 704 4.49 -20.26 -26.12
C ALA A 704 3.47 -21.32 -26.58
N ILE A 705 2.60 -21.80 -25.69
CA ILE A 705 1.51 -22.73 -26.06
C ILE A 705 0.53 -22.10 -27.06
N TYR A 706 0.17 -20.83 -26.85
CA TYR A 706 -0.72 -20.10 -27.75
C TYR A 706 -0.11 -19.99 -29.16
N GLU A 707 1.15 -19.59 -29.25
CA GLU A 707 1.90 -19.50 -30.50
C GLU A 707 2.04 -20.87 -31.17
N HIS A 708 2.29 -21.93 -30.41
CA HIS A 708 2.36 -23.31 -30.91
C HIS A 708 1.07 -23.76 -31.59
N LYS A 709 -0.08 -23.31 -31.06
CA LYS A 709 -1.41 -23.72 -31.51
C LYS A 709 -1.96 -22.91 -32.66
N PHE A 710 -1.66 -21.61 -32.70
CA PHE A 710 -2.31 -20.67 -33.61
C PHE A 710 -1.34 -19.85 -34.47
N GLY A 711 -0.04 -19.88 -34.19
CA GLY A 711 0.99 -19.11 -34.89
C GLY A 711 2.11 -19.99 -35.46
N ASP A 712 3.36 -19.51 -35.37
CA ASP A 712 4.55 -20.21 -35.85
C ASP A 712 5.13 -21.14 -34.78
N LYS A 713 5.11 -22.44 -35.04
CA LYS A 713 5.68 -23.47 -34.16
C LYS A 713 7.16 -23.24 -33.86
N GLN A 714 7.97 -22.76 -34.81
CA GLN A 714 9.38 -22.47 -34.55
C GLN A 714 9.53 -21.31 -33.57
N GLN A 715 8.71 -20.27 -33.72
CA GLN A 715 8.69 -19.16 -32.76
C GLN A 715 8.23 -19.62 -31.37
N ALA A 716 7.24 -20.51 -31.30
CA ALA A 716 6.80 -21.10 -30.04
C ALA A 716 7.93 -21.83 -29.30
N TYR A 717 8.73 -22.65 -30.00
CA TYR A 717 9.89 -23.32 -29.41
C TYR A 717 10.99 -22.32 -29.01
N ARG A 718 11.22 -21.25 -29.76
CA ARG A 718 12.13 -20.17 -29.35
C ARG A 718 11.68 -19.48 -28.05
N ASN A 719 10.39 -19.17 -27.95
CA ASN A 719 9.80 -18.52 -26.78
C ASN A 719 9.91 -19.40 -25.53
N ILE A 720 9.64 -20.71 -25.65
CA ILE A 720 9.75 -21.60 -24.49
C ILE A 720 11.21 -21.85 -24.09
N ASP A 721 12.15 -21.89 -25.03
CA ASP A 721 13.58 -21.99 -24.72
C ASP A 721 14.11 -20.73 -24.00
N GLU A 722 13.58 -19.55 -24.34
CA GLU A 722 13.87 -18.32 -23.61
C GLU A 722 13.33 -18.37 -22.18
N ALA A 723 12.07 -18.82 -22.00
CA ALA A 723 11.49 -19.00 -20.67
C ALA A 723 12.29 -20.02 -19.83
N ILE A 724 12.79 -21.11 -20.42
CA ILE A 724 13.64 -22.08 -19.73
C ILE A 724 14.95 -21.43 -19.24
N ARG A 725 15.56 -20.53 -20.05
CA ARG A 725 16.77 -19.81 -19.64
C ARG A 725 16.50 -18.79 -18.52
N GLU A 726 15.41 -18.04 -18.63
CA GLU A 726 15.03 -17.02 -17.65
C GLU A 726 14.64 -17.63 -16.29
N TYR A 727 13.96 -18.77 -16.31
CA TYR A 727 13.45 -19.45 -15.10
C TYR A 727 14.13 -20.82 -14.88
N SER A 728 15.47 -20.83 -14.86
CA SER A 728 16.28 -22.05 -14.84
C SER A 728 16.08 -22.96 -13.61
N ASP A 729 15.59 -22.43 -12.50
CA ASP A 729 15.24 -23.15 -11.26
C ASP A 729 13.82 -23.75 -11.28
N VAL A 730 13.06 -23.51 -12.35
CA VAL A 730 11.65 -23.90 -12.47
C VAL A 730 11.47 -24.98 -13.56
N ALA A 731 10.92 -26.13 -13.18
CA ALA A 731 10.72 -27.24 -14.13
C ALA A 731 9.56 -27.04 -15.12
N TYR A 732 8.64 -26.09 -14.88
CA TYR A 732 7.41 -25.91 -15.66
C TYR A 732 7.63 -25.53 -17.13
N PRO A 733 8.52 -24.59 -17.49
CA PRO A 733 8.81 -24.29 -18.89
C PRO A 733 9.31 -25.51 -19.68
N VAL A 734 10.13 -26.36 -19.06
CA VAL A 734 10.62 -27.60 -19.69
C VAL A 734 9.48 -28.61 -19.89
N LEU A 735 8.55 -28.71 -18.94
CA LEU A 735 7.35 -29.55 -19.08
C LEU A 735 6.43 -29.05 -20.21
N THR A 736 6.31 -27.74 -20.38
CA THR A 736 5.58 -27.12 -21.50
C THR A 736 6.23 -27.48 -22.84
N LYS A 737 7.56 -27.36 -22.95
CA LYS A 737 8.32 -27.78 -24.14
C LYS A 737 8.09 -29.27 -24.45
N LEU A 738 8.10 -30.12 -23.43
CA LEU A 738 7.83 -31.55 -23.57
C LEU A 738 6.40 -31.81 -24.08
N ASP A 739 5.39 -31.12 -23.56
CA ASP A 739 4.01 -31.27 -24.01
C ASP A 739 3.83 -30.83 -25.47
N MET A 740 4.43 -29.70 -25.87
CA MET A 740 4.45 -29.26 -27.27
C MET A 740 5.10 -30.33 -28.18
N ALA A 741 6.23 -30.89 -27.76
CA ALA A 741 6.94 -31.93 -28.52
C ALA A 741 6.15 -33.25 -28.63
N VAL A 742 5.47 -33.64 -27.55
CA VAL A 742 4.53 -34.79 -27.52
C VAL A 742 3.36 -34.57 -28.49
N GLN A 743 2.85 -33.35 -28.58
CA GLN A 743 1.77 -33.02 -29.51
C GLN A 743 2.20 -33.02 -30.97
N ASP A 744 3.43 -32.59 -31.24
CA ASP A 744 4.03 -32.61 -32.58
C ASP A 744 4.60 -33.98 -32.98
N MET A 745 4.63 -34.95 -32.06
CA MET A 745 5.26 -36.26 -32.26
C MET A 745 6.74 -36.12 -32.69
N ASN A 746 7.46 -35.17 -32.09
CA ASN A 746 8.87 -34.92 -32.42
C ASN A 746 9.80 -35.68 -31.48
N ARG A 747 10.32 -36.83 -31.95
CA ARG A 747 11.22 -37.72 -31.17
C ARG A 747 12.42 -36.99 -30.58
N ASN A 748 13.07 -36.11 -31.34
CA ASN A 748 14.30 -35.44 -30.89
C ASN A 748 14.02 -34.46 -29.75
N LEU A 749 12.98 -33.62 -29.89
CA LEU A 749 12.60 -32.66 -28.86
C LEU A 749 12.06 -33.33 -27.59
N ILE A 750 11.39 -34.48 -27.73
CA ILE A 750 10.95 -35.29 -26.58
C ILE A 750 12.17 -35.77 -25.78
N SER A 751 13.16 -36.39 -26.44
CA SER A 751 14.38 -36.89 -25.80
C SER A 751 15.19 -35.77 -25.14
N GLU A 752 15.34 -34.64 -25.82
CA GLU A 752 16.01 -33.44 -25.28
C GLU A 752 15.31 -32.93 -24.01
N SER A 753 14.00 -32.74 -24.06
CA SER A 753 13.23 -32.19 -22.94
C SER A 753 13.23 -33.13 -21.72
N LEU A 754 13.19 -34.46 -21.94
CA LEU A 754 13.32 -35.44 -20.86
C LEU A 754 14.70 -35.38 -20.19
N SER A 755 15.78 -35.20 -20.96
CA SER A 755 17.15 -35.02 -20.44
C SER A 755 17.28 -33.75 -19.60
N MET A 756 16.66 -32.64 -20.04
CA MET A 756 16.63 -31.39 -19.26
C MET A 756 15.90 -31.58 -17.93
N LEU A 757 14.79 -32.33 -17.91
CA LEU A 757 14.03 -32.61 -16.68
C LEU A 757 14.79 -33.49 -15.67
N SER A 758 15.71 -34.35 -16.11
CA SER A 758 16.58 -35.09 -15.20
C SER A 758 17.60 -34.20 -14.50
N ASN A 759 18.02 -33.11 -15.14
CA ASN A 759 19.00 -32.17 -14.60
C ASN A 759 18.36 -31.07 -13.73
N ALA A 760 17.10 -30.70 -13.99
CA ALA A 760 16.37 -29.61 -13.31
C ALA A 760 15.69 -30.01 -11.98
N GLY A 761 16.08 -31.13 -11.34
CA GLY A 761 15.55 -31.52 -10.03
C GLY A 761 14.04 -31.84 -10.02
N ALA A 762 13.48 -32.35 -11.13
CA ALA A 762 12.05 -32.60 -11.26
C ALA A 762 11.53 -33.60 -10.20
N THR A 763 10.72 -33.10 -9.27
CA THR A 763 10.04 -33.91 -8.25
C THR A 763 8.91 -34.77 -8.83
N SER A 764 8.49 -35.77 -8.07
CA SER A 764 7.53 -36.85 -8.38
C SER A 764 6.11 -36.46 -8.83
N GLY A 765 5.83 -35.18 -9.09
CA GLY A 765 4.50 -34.64 -9.39
C GLY A 765 4.10 -34.58 -10.87
N HIS A 766 5.03 -34.80 -11.82
CA HIS A 766 4.77 -34.64 -13.26
C HIS A 766 4.84 -35.97 -14.03
N THR A 767 4.38 -37.05 -13.41
CA THR A 767 4.44 -38.40 -13.95
C THR A 767 3.64 -38.57 -15.24
N THR A 768 2.49 -37.89 -15.38
CA THR A 768 1.59 -38.09 -16.52
C THR A 768 2.20 -37.66 -17.86
N ILE A 769 2.80 -36.47 -17.96
CA ILE A 769 3.39 -36.01 -19.23
C ILE A 769 4.68 -36.77 -19.57
N LYS A 770 5.47 -37.16 -18.56
CA LYS A 770 6.65 -38.01 -18.74
C LYS A 770 6.26 -39.39 -19.26
N ALA A 771 5.24 -40.02 -18.66
CA ALA A 771 4.73 -41.31 -19.12
C ALA A 771 4.16 -41.25 -20.54
N LYS A 772 3.48 -40.15 -20.91
CA LYS A 772 3.05 -39.92 -22.31
C LYS A 772 4.22 -39.85 -23.28
N ALA A 773 5.25 -39.09 -22.93
CA ALA A 773 6.47 -38.98 -23.72
C ALA A 773 7.19 -40.33 -23.88
N GLN A 774 7.30 -41.09 -22.78
CA GLN A 774 7.90 -42.44 -22.78
C GLN A 774 7.10 -43.43 -23.62
N ALA A 775 5.76 -43.39 -23.54
CA ALA A 775 4.91 -44.23 -24.39
C ALA A 775 5.10 -43.92 -25.88
N LEU A 776 5.26 -42.65 -26.26
CA LEU A 776 5.54 -42.28 -27.64
C LEU A 776 6.96 -42.68 -28.07
N LEU A 777 7.98 -42.54 -27.22
CA LEU A 777 9.33 -43.01 -27.51
C LEU A 777 9.38 -44.52 -27.74
N ALA A 778 8.72 -45.31 -26.88
CA ALA A 778 8.58 -46.74 -27.08
C ALA A 778 7.92 -47.08 -28.43
N ALA A 779 6.88 -46.32 -28.82
CA ALA A 779 6.25 -46.47 -30.13
C ALA A 779 7.19 -46.12 -31.30
N PHE A 780 7.98 -45.04 -31.19
CA PHE A 780 8.99 -44.68 -32.20
C PHE A 780 10.09 -45.72 -32.34
N ASP A 781 10.44 -46.41 -31.26
CA ASP A 781 11.45 -47.47 -31.24
C ASP A 781 10.87 -48.83 -31.68
N GLY A 782 9.59 -48.88 -32.05
CA GLY A 782 8.89 -50.08 -32.56
C GLY A 782 8.31 -50.99 -31.48
N ASP A 783 8.39 -50.62 -30.19
CA ASP A 783 7.86 -51.40 -29.07
C ASP A 783 6.44 -50.96 -28.68
N GLN A 784 5.47 -51.40 -29.49
CA GLN A 784 4.06 -51.10 -29.26
C GLN A 784 3.51 -51.78 -27.99
N GLY A 785 4.07 -52.92 -27.61
CA GLY A 785 3.68 -53.65 -26.40
C GLY A 785 3.97 -52.80 -25.17
N GLU A 786 5.18 -52.26 -25.09
CA GLU A 786 5.59 -51.36 -24.01
C GLU A 786 4.81 -50.05 -24.02
N ALA A 787 4.60 -49.43 -25.20
CA ALA A 787 3.81 -48.21 -25.32
C ALA A 787 2.39 -48.37 -24.76
N ASN A 788 1.70 -49.45 -25.12
CA ASN A 788 0.35 -49.75 -24.60
C ASN A 788 0.38 -50.06 -23.10
N ARG A 789 1.40 -50.79 -22.62
CA ARG A 789 1.56 -51.11 -21.20
C ARG A 789 1.73 -49.86 -20.34
N ILE A 790 2.47 -48.85 -20.81
CA ILE A 790 2.61 -47.55 -20.14
C ILE A 790 1.26 -46.83 -20.10
N VAL A 791 0.49 -46.84 -21.19
CA VAL A 791 -0.84 -46.22 -21.24
C VAL A 791 -1.81 -46.88 -20.26
N GLU A 792 -1.82 -48.21 -20.20
CA GLU A 792 -2.73 -48.96 -19.34
C GLU A 792 -2.38 -48.84 -17.86
N ASN A 793 -1.09 -48.86 -17.51
CA ASN A 793 -0.67 -48.88 -16.11
C ASN A 793 -0.39 -47.47 -15.55
N GLU A 794 0.46 -46.70 -16.21
CA GLU A 794 0.96 -45.42 -15.69
C GLU A 794 0.07 -44.22 -16.00
N LEU A 795 -0.79 -44.36 -17.02
CA LEU A 795 -1.78 -43.37 -17.47
C LEU A 795 -3.23 -43.87 -17.27
N SER A 796 -3.42 -44.84 -16.36
CA SER A 796 -4.71 -45.41 -15.99
C SER A 796 -5.73 -44.38 -15.48
N ASP A 797 -5.26 -43.23 -15.03
CA ASP A 797 -6.03 -42.12 -14.46
C ASP A 797 -6.49 -41.07 -15.49
N LEU A 798 -6.05 -41.16 -16.75
CA LEU A 798 -6.56 -40.32 -17.83
C LEU A 798 -8.04 -40.63 -18.13
N SER A 799 -8.80 -39.62 -18.52
CA SER A 799 -10.15 -39.81 -19.05
C SER A 799 -10.16 -40.75 -20.26
N SER A 800 -11.26 -41.48 -20.46
CA SER A 800 -11.42 -42.42 -21.58
C SER A 800 -11.12 -41.77 -22.94
N ASN A 801 -11.63 -40.55 -23.14
CA ASN A 801 -11.36 -39.76 -24.35
C ASN A 801 -9.87 -39.41 -24.52
N ALA A 802 -9.17 -39.07 -23.44
CA ALA A 802 -7.74 -38.79 -23.48
C ALA A 802 -6.90 -40.03 -23.80
N LYS A 803 -7.23 -41.18 -23.19
CA LYS A 803 -6.59 -42.46 -23.50
C LYS A 803 -6.80 -42.87 -24.96
N GLU A 804 -8.03 -42.78 -25.46
CA GLU A 804 -8.31 -43.10 -26.85
C GLU A 804 -7.52 -42.22 -27.83
N ARG A 805 -7.46 -40.90 -27.56
CA ARG A 805 -6.65 -39.98 -28.38
C ARG A 805 -5.17 -40.36 -28.38
N LEU A 806 -4.61 -40.72 -27.22
CA LEU A 806 -3.21 -41.13 -27.11
C LEU A 806 -2.94 -42.46 -27.84
N ILE A 807 -3.80 -43.46 -27.66
CA ILE A 807 -3.70 -44.76 -28.36
C ILE A 807 -3.78 -44.56 -29.88
N ARG A 808 -4.67 -43.70 -30.37
CA ARG A 808 -4.75 -43.37 -31.80
C ARG A 808 -3.45 -42.76 -32.31
N ARG A 809 -2.81 -41.86 -31.55
CA ARG A 809 -1.50 -41.29 -31.90
C ARG A 809 -0.37 -42.31 -31.91
N ILE A 810 -0.31 -43.18 -30.90
CA ILE A 810 0.67 -44.28 -30.85
C ILE A 810 0.53 -45.18 -32.08
N ARG A 811 -0.71 -45.51 -32.47
CA ARG A 811 -0.96 -46.33 -33.67
C ARG A 811 -0.60 -45.64 -34.98
N SER A 812 -0.57 -44.31 -35.04
CA SER A 812 -0.21 -43.56 -36.26
C SER A 812 1.28 -43.33 -36.48
N ILE A 813 2.12 -43.72 -35.51
CA ILE A 813 3.60 -43.67 -35.64
C ILE A 813 4.13 -44.82 -36.51
N ILE A 814 3.33 -45.88 -36.62
CA ILE A 814 3.51 -47.03 -37.51
C ILE A 814 2.95 -46.65 -38.88
#